data_AF-A0A8B6FAW2-F1
#
_entry.id   AF-A0A8B6FAW2-F1
#
_cell.length_a   1.000
_cell.length_b   1.000
_cell.length_c   1.000
_cell.angle_alpha   90.00
_cell.angle_beta   90.00
_cell.angle_gamma   90.00
#
_symmetry.space_group_name_H-M   'P 1'
#
loop_
_entity.id
_entity.type
_entity.pdbx_description
1 polymer ?
#
loop_
_entity_poly.entity_id
_entity_poly.type
_entity_poly.pdbx_seq_one_letter_code
_entity_poly.pdbx_strand_id
1 'polypeptide(L)'
;MGVDMYNPFVNLPHGVLVCWRQAWDLALDLCLRQLPALLEDENATFQHSPFFTDQLTAFQVWLSYGSEHRSPPEQLPIVLQVLLSQVHRLRALELLGRFLDLGSWAVSLALSVGIFPYVLKLLQSSARELRPLLVFIWAKILSVDSSCQADLVKDNGHKYFLSVLSDPYMPAEHRTMAAFVLSMIVNEYRQGQEAALQGNLIALSLEQLCDLNSSLRQWLALCLGKVWTQFDNARWCGVRDIAHEKLYKLLEDDAPEVRAAAVFALGTFIACNTERTDHANNIDLSVGMTFSNIAQDGSPLVRKELVVAFSALVAQFESQFTAVAAQHLEDEKKKDKGAPVVAAETSGGWNIVTGQSEPFTGMKKSSSRSSFKGLVNSSSSSHLLGMAQSNSATSVDSCSSTDALRRNSSNSNLGYGCSTIYTNLWKTLLSLTADPNPQVREVVKYIVNSIKLKASTSAKPKPVIQNARVPHSAPSSPSNRASNHMGTPPNNGLDENIGIKRDFSSPGMQYSYSAQFSRSRKLFDKGPNGMDEPIIPEDTKNPLQFSISSTEFFQWCCKRFAEPVMRLSEEKDPESLSHHDRDFKFRRNCLIRDEAKDEQIKAGFNRLDDQVFVNKNQGIPTVIKFHPYESYIAVADKESISFWDWEQGTKMGSIQNENIKSSKISTMEFVNPHDNTLLLCGSDDGAVRIWRNCLSENSDSKELVTAFQAITEPIPLTKGSGLVIDWEQESGRLLASGDVRYIRVWDSVTELKLQDIPTGADSCVTSLASDSDGRSLVIAGCGDGTVRLFDRRLAPTECRVMTLREHPRWVVKVHLQKGAEGKIVSASNAGDVRFWDPRFTESVRTLNLQQGLTAVDIHKHADVLACGSFNQMIGVYNQSGDSLSTIKYHEGFLGQRIGSINCLAFHPYKPSIPIRLTFHPYKPSIPISLPSYKPSIPIK
;
A
#
# COMPACT_ATOMS: atom_id res chain seq x y z
N MET A 1 -66.98 39.81 -13.22
CA MET A 1 -65.54 39.98 -13.47
C MET A 1 -65.08 38.73 -14.18
N GLY A 2 -64.67 38.90 -15.44
CA GLY A 2 -64.61 37.85 -16.45
C GLY A 2 -63.53 36.81 -16.23
N VAL A 3 -63.85 35.62 -16.72
CA VAL A 3 -63.02 34.43 -16.88
C VAL A 3 -62.09 34.65 -18.08
N ASP A 4 -60.78 34.59 -17.89
CA ASP A 4 -59.83 34.38 -18.99
C ASP A 4 -59.36 32.93 -18.98
N MET A 5 -59.87 32.19 -19.95
CA MET A 5 -59.53 30.83 -20.31
C MET A 5 -58.36 30.82 -21.30
N TYR A 6 -57.42 29.88 -21.08
CA TYR A 6 -56.58 29.22 -22.09
C TYR A 6 -55.68 30.10 -22.98
N ASN A 7 -54.39 30.17 -22.62
CA ASN A 7 -53.33 30.20 -23.63
C ASN A 7 -52.03 29.58 -23.06
N PRO A 8 -51.77 28.26 -23.25
CA PRO A 8 -50.50 27.64 -22.90
C PRO A 8 -49.59 27.61 -24.14
N PHE A 9 -49.41 28.73 -24.83
CA PHE A 9 -48.33 28.83 -25.81
C PHE A 9 -47.08 29.29 -25.08
N VAL A 10 -46.28 28.30 -24.69
CA VAL A 10 -44.85 28.50 -24.39
C VAL A 10 -44.26 29.25 -25.58
N ASN A 11 -43.85 30.50 -25.36
CA ASN A 11 -43.13 31.31 -26.35
C ASN A 11 -41.79 30.63 -26.67
N LEU A 12 -41.81 29.71 -27.63
CA LEU A 12 -40.61 29.05 -28.15
C LEU A 12 -39.79 30.08 -28.94
N PRO A 13 -38.46 30.16 -28.73
CA PRO A 13 -37.61 31.13 -29.40
C PRO A 13 -37.60 30.90 -30.93
N HIS A 14 -37.83 31.97 -31.70
CA HIS A 14 -38.04 31.94 -33.16
C HIS A 14 -36.84 31.45 -34.00
N GLY A 15 -35.64 31.36 -33.42
CA GLY A 15 -34.40 31.03 -34.15
C GLY A 15 -34.27 29.56 -34.57
N VAL A 16 -34.80 28.62 -33.77
CA VAL A 16 -34.69 27.18 -34.07
C VAL A 16 -35.55 26.80 -35.27
N LEU A 17 -36.69 27.45 -35.50
CA LEU A 17 -37.61 27.09 -36.58
C LEU A 17 -37.04 27.25 -38.01
N VAL A 18 -36.02 28.09 -38.23
CA VAL A 18 -35.56 28.43 -39.59
C VAL A 18 -34.77 27.29 -40.24
N CYS A 19 -33.82 26.68 -39.53
CA CYS A 19 -33.04 25.54 -40.06
C CYS A 19 -33.91 24.30 -40.27
N TRP A 20 -34.85 24.04 -39.35
CA TRP A 20 -35.77 22.91 -39.45
C TRP A 20 -36.76 23.06 -40.60
N ARG A 21 -37.23 24.28 -40.86
CA ARG A 21 -38.13 24.57 -41.99
C ARG A 21 -37.45 24.28 -43.33
N GLN A 22 -36.21 24.69 -43.52
CA GLN A 22 -35.48 24.44 -44.78
C GLN A 22 -35.21 22.95 -45.02
N ALA A 23 -34.82 22.20 -43.97
CA ALA A 23 -34.59 20.76 -44.08
C ALA A 23 -35.90 19.98 -44.36
N TRP A 24 -37.00 20.42 -43.76
CA TRP A 24 -38.34 19.86 -44.02
C TRP A 24 -38.82 20.17 -45.45
N ASP A 25 -38.68 21.42 -45.90
CA ASP A 25 -39.09 21.85 -47.25
C ASP A 25 -38.34 21.04 -48.32
N LEU A 26 -37.02 20.83 -48.15
CA LEU A 26 -36.22 19.99 -49.05
C LEU A 26 -36.69 18.53 -49.06
N ALA A 27 -36.96 17.95 -47.89
CA ALA A 27 -37.44 16.57 -47.80
C ALA A 27 -38.82 16.40 -48.46
N LEU A 28 -39.70 17.38 -48.31
CA LEU A 28 -41.02 17.40 -48.92
C LEU A 28 -40.92 17.55 -50.45
N ASP A 29 -40.09 18.46 -50.95
CA ASP A 29 -39.88 18.68 -52.39
C ASP A 29 -39.33 17.42 -53.08
N LEU A 30 -38.36 16.75 -52.46
CA LEU A 30 -37.79 15.49 -52.98
C LEU A 30 -38.81 14.35 -53.00
N CYS A 31 -39.76 14.34 -52.06
CA CYS A 31 -40.86 13.36 -52.03
C CYS A 31 -41.88 13.66 -53.15
N LEU A 32 -42.34 14.91 -53.24
CA LEU A 32 -43.35 15.34 -54.22
C LEU A 32 -42.84 15.25 -55.66
N ARG A 33 -41.55 15.46 -55.90
CA ARG A 33 -40.94 15.31 -57.24
C ARG A 33 -41.03 13.89 -57.79
N GLN A 34 -41.08 12.88 -56.93
CA GLN A 34 -41.19 11.47 -57.34
C GLN A 34 -42.64 11.08 -57.67
N LEU A 35 -43.62 11.85 -57.19
CA LEU A 35 -45.04 11.50 -57.26
C LEU A 35 -45.56 11.32 -58.71
N PRO A 36 -45.23 12.18 -59.69
CA PRO A 36 -45.70 11.99 -61.07
C PRO A 36 -45.18 10.69 -61.69
N ALA A 37 -43.89 10.37 -61.48
CA ALA A 37 -43.27 9.17 -62.04
C ALA A 37 -43.81 7.87 -61.41
N LEU A 38 -44.18 7.90 -60.13
CA LEU A 38 -44.78 6.76 -59.42
C LEU A 38 -46.25 6.53 -59.80
N LEU A 39 -46.94 7.56 -60.31
CA LEU A 39 -48.33 7.47 -60.78
C LEU A 39 -48.44 7.00 -62.23
N GLU A 40 -47.40 7.24 -63.05
CA GLU A 40 -47.38 6.88 -64.48
C GLU A 40 -46.83 5.45 -64.73
N ASP A 41 -45.93 4.94 -63.88
CA ASP A 41 -45.31 3.63 -64.04
C ASP A 41 -45.46 2.78 -62.76
N GLU A 42 -46.31 1.75 -62.80
CA GLU A 42 -46.58 0.87 -61.63
C GLU A 42 -45.34 0.08 -61.16
N ASN A 43 -44.29 -0.02 -61.97
CA ASN A 43 -43.03 -0.69 -61.62
C ASN A 43 -41.97 0.27 -61.05
N ALA A 44 -42.22 1.58 -60.96
CA ALA A 44 -41.26 2.54 -60.43
C ALA A 44 -41.08 2.36 -58.91
N THR A 45 -39.85 2.10 -58.47
CA THR A 45 -39.54 1.92 -57.04
C THR A 45 -39.34 3.25 -56.33
N PHE A 46 -40.08 3.48 -55.24
CA PHE A 46 -39.92 4.66 -54.38
C PHE A 46 -38.50 4.78 -53.81
N GLN A 47 -37.87 5.95 -53.95
CA GLN A 47 -36.55 6.23 -53.39
C GLN A 47 -36.70 6.96 -52.05
N HIS A 48 -36.17 6.34 -50.97
CA HIS A 48 -36.19 6.93 -49.64
C HIS A 48 -35.41 8.26 -49.59
N SER A 49 -35.95 9.23 -48.83
CA SER A 49 -35.33 10.55 -48.64
C SER A 49 -33.97 10.44 -47.90
N PRO A 50 -32.94 11.21 -48.30
CA PRO A 50 -31.64 11.22 -47.64
C PRO A 50 -31.64 11.94 -46.29
N PHE A 51 -32.75 12.56 -45.87
CA PHE A 51 -32.87 13.38 -44.66
C PHE A 51 -32.16 12.79 -43.43
N PHE A 52 -32.46 11.53 -43.07
CA PHE A 52 -31.84 10.91 -41.90
C PHE A 52 -30.33 10.69 -42.07
N THR A 53 -29.87 10.40 -43.28
CA THR A 53 -28.44 10.21 -43.57
C THR A 53 -27.67 11.52 -43.42
N ASP A 54 -28.24 12.63 -43.91
CA ASP A 54 -27.62 13.95 -43.83
C ASP A 54 -27.57 14.45 -42.39
N GLN A 55 -28.64 14.24 -41.62
CA GLN A 55 -28.69 14.63 -40.20
C GLN A 55 -27.74 13.81 -39.32
N LEU A 56 -27.61 12.51 -39.56
CA LEU A 56 -26.59 11.69 -38.89
C LEU A 56 -25.17 12.15 -39.26
N THR A 57 -24.96 12.58 -40.50
CA THR A 57 -23.66 13.10 -40.95
C THR A 57 -23.35 14.45 -40.30
N ALA A 58 -24.33 15.34 -40.18
CA ALA A 58 -24.18 16.59 -39.44
C ALA A 58 -23.85 16.35 -37.95
N PHE A 59 -24.51 15.36 -37.33
CA PHE A 59 -24.20 14.95 -35.96
C PHE A 59 -22.78 14.38 -35.82
N GLN A 60 -22.34 13.58 -36.80
CA GLN A 60 -20.97 13.07 -36.86
C GLN A 60 -19.93 14.19 -36.96
N VAL A 61 -20.19 15.23 -37.77
CA VAL A 61 -19.33 16.42 -37.88
C VAL A 61 -19.30 17.19 -36.56
N TRP A 62 -20.44 17.29 -35.88
CA TRP A 62 -20.51 17.90 -34.55
C TRP A 62 -19.62 17.15 -33.55
N LEU A 63 -19.60 15.82 -33.58
CA LEU A 63 -18.76 14.99 -32.72
C LEU A 63 -17.26 15.13 -33.03
N SER A 64 -16.87 15.25 -34.30
CA SER A 64 -15.46 15.31 -34.69
C SER A 64 -14.79 16.65 -34.38
N TYR A 65 -15.56 17.75 -34.45
CA TYR A 65 -15.05 19.11 -34.23
C TYR A 65 -15.62 19.77 -32.96
N GLY A 66 -16.31 19.01 -32.11
CA GLY A 66 -16.96 19.51 -30.90
C GLY A 66 -15.99 19.65 -29.73
N SER A 67 -15.92 20.84 -29.12
CA SER A 67 -15.29 21.05 -27.81
C SER A 67 -16.32 20.94 -26.68
N GLU A 68 -15.86 20.70 -25.45
CA GLU A 68 -16.72 20.51 -24.26
C GLU A 68 -17.59 21.72 -23.89
N HIS A 69 -17.25 22.91 -24.41
CA HIS A 69 -17.94 24.17 -24.10
C HIS A 69 -18.98 24.58 -25.17
N ARG A 70 -19.31 23.71 -26.12
CA ARG A 70 -20.23 24.04 -27.21
C ARG A 70 -21.71 23.81 -26.84
N SER A 71 -22.60 24.51 -27.54
CA SER A 71 -24.04 24.27 -27.47
C SER A 71 -24.38 22.80 -27.77
N PRO A 72 -25.42 22.26 -27.12
CA PRO A 72 -25.82 20.87 -27.31
C PRO A 72 -26.17 20.58 -28.79
N PRO A 73 -25.96 19.34 -29.25
CA PRO A 73 -26.24 18.96 -30.63
C PRO A 73 -27.74 19.02 -30.93
N GLU A 74 -28.13 19.84 -31.89
CA GLU A 74 -29.53 20.02 -32.31
C GLU A 74 -30.12 18.74 -32.93
N GLN A 75 -29.27 17.85 -33.45
CA GLN A 75 -29.65 16.60 -34.12
C GLN A 75 -29.98 15.47 -33.15
N LEU A 76 -29.75 15.63 -31.84
CA LEU A 76 -29.92 14.57 -30.85
C LEU A 76 -31.35 13.95 -30.82
N PRO A 77 -32.44 14.74 -30.95
CA PRO A 77 -33.79 14.17 -31.07
C PRO A 77 -34.02 13.38 -32.38
N ILE A 78 -33.31 13.74 -33.47
CA ILE A 78 -33.38 13.00 -34.75
C ILE A 78 -32.73 11.64 -34.59
N VAL A 79 -31.58 11.56 -33.92
CA VAL A 79 -30.90 10.29 -33.63
C VAL A 79 -31.87 9.33 -32.94
N LEU A 80 -32.65 9.81 -31.97
CA LEU A 80 -33.68 9.03 -31.28
C LEU A 80 -34.77 8.50 -32.23
N GLN A 81 -35.25 9.31 -33.18
CA GLN A 81 -36.20 8.84 -34.20
C GLN A 81 -35.57 7.79 -35.12
N VAL A 82 -34.28 7.94 -35.45
CA VAL A 82 -33.57 6.98 -36.30
C VAL A 82 -33.38 5.62 -35.62
N LEU A 83 -33.30 5.56 -34.28
CA LEU A 83 -33.20 4.29 -33.53
C LEU A 83 -34.40 3.35 -33.78
N LEU A 84 -35.56 3.91 -34.11
CA LEU A 84 -36.77 3.14 -34.44
C LEU A 84 -36.65 2.47 -35.82
N SER A 85 -35.98 3.10 -36.77
CA SER A 85 -35.72 2.55 -38.11
C SER A 85 -34.77 1.34 -38.02
N GLN A 86 -34.87 0.40 -38.96
CA GLN A 86 -33.92 -0.71 -39.07
C GLN A 86 -32.71 -0.32 -39.95
N VAL A 87 -32.91 0.51 -40.97
CA VAL A 87 -31.92 0.79 -42.03
C VAL A 87 -30.71 1.56 -41.49
N HIS A 88 -30.93 2.54 -40.61
CA HIS A 88 -29.88 3.42 -40.10
C HIS A 88 -29.58 3.21 -38.61
N ARG A 89 -30.15 2.15 -38.01
CA ARG A 89 -30.04 1.89 -36.56
C ARG A 89 -28.60 1.73 -36.09
N LEU A 90 -27.83 0.93 -36.81
CA LEU A 90 -26.46 0.59 -36.43
C LEU A 90 -25.60 1.86 -36.39
N ARG A 91 -25.67 2.67 -37.45
CA ARG A 91 -24.97 3.96 -37.53
C ARG A 91 -25.44 4.94 -36.45
N ALA A 92 -26.75 5.02 -36.18
CA ALA A 92 -27.28 5.89 -35.12
C ALA A 92 -26.80 5.46 -33.72
N LEU A 93 -26.76 4.15 -33.43
CA LEU A 93 -26.24 3.62 -32.17
C LEU A 93 -24.73 3.85 -32.02
N GLU A 94 -23.96 3.73 -33.09
CA GLU A 94 -22.54 4.01 -33.09
C GLU A 94 -22.26 5.49 -32.75
N LEU A 95 -22.95 6.41 -33.44
CA LEU A 95 -22.82 7.85 -33.18
C LEU A 95 -23.32 8.22 -31.78
N LEU A 96 -24.39 7.59 -31.32
CA LEU A 96 -24.86 7.75 -29.95
C LEU A 96 -23.83 7.28 -28.93
N GLY A 97 -23.21 6.12 -29.14
CA GLY A 97 -22.12 5.63 -28.28
C GLY A 97 -20.98 6.65 -28.19
N ARG A 98 -20.52 7.16 -29.33
CA ARG A 98 -19.49 8.22 -29.39
C ARG A 98 -19.91 9.49 -28.64
N PHE A 99 -21.18 9.88 -28.72
CA PHE A 99 -21.71 11.03 -27.98
C PHE A 99 -21.70 10.80 -26.47
N LEU A 100 -22.18 9.64 -26.00
CA LEU A 100 -22.19 9.29 -24.58
C LEU A 100 -20.77 9.15 -23.99
N ASP A 101 -19.79 8.82 -24.84
CA ASP A 101 -18.39 8.74 -24.42
C ASP A 101 -17.76 10.11 -24.09
N LEU A 102 -18.36 11.24 -24.50
CA LEU A 102 -17.87 12.58 -24.19
C LEU A 102 -17.90 12.92 -22.68
N GLY A 103 -18.62 12.13 -21.88
CA GLY A 103 -18.66 12.24 -20.42
C GLY A 103 -20.07 12.26 -19.85
N SER A 104 -20.15 12.42 -18.53
CA SER A 104 -21.41 12.34 -17.77
C SER A 104 -22.46 13.37 -18.19
N TRP A 105 -22.05 14.56 -18.62
CA TRP A 105 -22.95 15.61 -19.10
C TRP A 105 -23.72 15.16 -20.37
N ALA A 106 -23.07 14.44 -21.27
CA ALA A 106 -23.67 13.96 -22.51
C ALA A 106 -24.70 12.86 -22.24
N VAL A 107 -24.41 11.97 -21.27
CA VAL A 107 -25.35 10.96 -20.79
C VAL A 107 -26.60 11.61 -20.19
N SER A 108 -26.43 12.60 -19.31
CA SER A 108 -27.55 13.35 -18.72
C SER A 108 -28.41 14.02 -19.80
N LEU A 109 -27.79 14.63 -20.81
CA LEU A 109 -28.51 15.23 -21.93
C LEU A 109 -29.29 14.18 -22.74
N ALA A 110 -28.68 13.03 -23.05
CA ALA A 110 -29.36 11.96 -23.79
C ALA A 110 -30.55 11.38 -23.02
N LEU A 111 -30.44 11.23 -21.69
CA LEU A 111 -31.54 10.81 -20.83
C LEU A 111 -32.66 11.87 -20.80
N SER A 112 -32.33 13.17 -20.76
CA SER A 112 -33.32 14.25 -20.80
C SER A 112 -34.11 14.32 -22.10
N VAL A 113 -33.50 13.94 -23.23
CA VAL A 113 -34.16 13.82 -24.54
C VAL A 113 -35.11 12.60 -24.59
N GLY A 114 -34.98 11.67 -23.64
CA GLY A 114 -35.86 10.51 -23.53
C GLY A 114 -35.36 9.29 -24.31
N ILE A 115 -34.05 9.09 -24.42
CA ILE A 115 -33.48 7.94 -25.14
C ILE A 115 -33.71 6.58 -24.46
N PHE A 116 -33.95 6.62 -23.15
CA PHE A 116 -34.00 5.45 -22.28
C PHE A 116 -34.99 4.35 -22.73
N PRO A 117 -36.28 4.63 -23.02
CA PRO A 117 -37.23 3.59 -23.40
C PRO A 117 -36.87 2.90 -24.72
N TYR A 118 -36.21 3.61 -25.64
CA TYR A 118 -35.81 3.08 -26.94
C TYR A 118 -34.65 2.10 -26.80
N VAL A 119 -33.63 2.48 -26.04
CA VAL A 119 -32.45 1.63 -25.80
C VAL A 119 -32.83 0.40 -24.96
N LEU A 120 -33.76 0.55 -24.01
CA LEU A 120 -34.33 -0.56 -23.25
C LEU A 120 -35.07 -1.56 -24.14
N LYS A 121 -35.93 -1.08 -25.05
CA LYS A 121 -36.63 -1.95 -25.99
C LYS A 121 -35.70 -2.67 -26.96
N LEU A 122 -34.58 -2.06 -27.33
CA LEU A 122 -33.57 -2.67 -28.20
C LEU A 122 -32.87 -3.88 -27.56
N LEU A 123 -32.88 -4.04 -26.23
CA LEU A 123 -32.37 -5.24 -25.57
C LEU A 123 -33.15 -6.51 -25.91
N GLN A 124 -34.39 -6.39 -26.38
CA GLN A 124 -35.20 -7.53 -26.84
C GLN A 124 -34.82 -7.98 -28.26
N SER A 125 -33.95 -7.23 -28.96
CA SER A 125 -33.50 -7.58 -30.30
C SER A 125 -32.53 -8.77 -30.29
N SER A 126 -32.72 -9.71 -31.22
CA SER A 126 -31.83 -10.86 -31.43
C SER A 126 -30.61 -10.56 -32.33
N ALA A 127 -30.50 -9.33 -32.85
CA ALA A 127 -29.44 -8.95 -33.78
C ALA A 127 -28.08 -8.88 -33.08
N ARG A 128 -27.14 -9.74 -33.50
CA ARG A 128 -25.80 -9.86 -32.88
C ARG A 128 -24.93 -8.62 -33.06
N GLU A 129 -25.08 -7.92 -34.18
CA GLU A 129 -24.33 -6.70 -34.52
C GLU A 129 -24.59 -5.55 -33.54
N LEU A 130 -25.73 -5.56 -32.84
CA LEU A 130 -26.09 -4.53 -31.87
C LEU A 130 -25.45 -4.76 -30.49
N ARG A 131 -24.97 -5.98 -30.20
CA ARG A 131 -24.46 -6.36 -28.88
C ARG A 131 -23.33 -5.46 -28.37
N PRO A 132 -22.24 -5.23 -29.13
CA PRO A 132 -21.14 -4.39 -28.64
C PRO A 132 -21.59 -2.95 -28.34
N LEU A 133 -22.42 -2.38 -29.22
CA LEU A 133 -22.92 -1.01 -29.10
C LEU A 133 -23.88 -0.85 -27.92
N LEU A 134 -24.83 -1.77 -27.76
CA LEU A 134 -25.81 -1.70 -26.66
C LEU A 134 -25.13 -1.89 -25.30
N VAL A 135 -24.15 -2.79 -25.20
CA VAL A 135 -23.38 -2.99 -23.97
C VAL A 135 -22.60 -1.72 -23.61
N PHE A 136 -21.97 -1.08 -24.59
CA PHE A 136 -21.26 0.18 -24.39
C PHE A 136 -22.19 1.30 -23.92
N ILE A 137 -23.34 1.49 -24.59
CA ILE A 137 -24.33 2.51 -24.22
C ILE A 137 -24.85 2.29 -22.80
N TRP A 138 -25.20 1.05 -22.45
CA TRP A 138 -25.69 0.73 -21.10
C TRP A 138 -24.63 0.88 -20.02
N ALA A 139 -23.37 0.58 -20.32
CA ALA A 139 -22.26 0.86 -19.40
C ALA A 139 -22.15 2.37 -19.12
N LYS A 140 -22.27 3.23 -20.15
CA LYS A 140 -22.26 4.69 -19.96
C LYS A 140 -23.47 5.19 -19.18
N ILE A 141 -24.68 4.71 -19.48
CA ILE A 141 -25.90 5.10 -18.77
C ILE A 141 -25.80 4.74 -17.27
N LEU A 142 -25.48 3.48 -16.96
CA LEU A 142 -25.41 3.01 -15.57
C LEU A 142 -24.23 3.60 -14.78
N SER A 143 -23.17 4.07 -15.46
CA SER A 143 -22.09 4.80 -14.78
C SER A 143 -22.52 6.16 -14.23
N VAL A 144 -23.61 6.74 -14.75
CA VAL A 144 -24.13 8.05 -14.34
C VAL A 144 -25.41 7.92 -13.51
N ASP A 145 -26.33 7.05 -13.92
CA ASP A 145 -27.60 6.82 -13.23
C ASP A 145 -27.81 5.34 -12.91
N SER A 146 -27.60 4.99 -11.63
CA SER A 146 -27.80 3.63 -11.13
C SER A 146 -29.27 3.26 -10.93
N SER A 147 -30.19 4.23 -10.91
CA SER A 147 -31.62 3.96 -10.67
C SER A 147 -32.27 3.13 -11.79
N CYS A 148 -31.69 3.19 -13.00
CA CYS A 148 -32.07 2.43 -14.18
C CYS A 148 -32.05 0.89 -13.98
N GLN A 149 -31.43 0.39 -12.91
CA GLN A 149 -31.40 -1.04 -12.60
C GLN A 149 -32.78 -1.67 -12.39
N ALA A 150 -33.76 -0.92 -11.87
CA ALA A 150 -35.10 -1.44 -11.59
C ALA A 150 -35.85 -1.81 -12.89
N ASP A 151 -35.79 -0.94 -13.89
CA ASP A 151 -36.43 -1.17 -15.20
C ASP A 151 -35.74 -2.30 -15.98
N LEU A 152 -34.40 -2.40 -15.89
CA LEU A 152 -33.63 -3.50 -16.50
C LEU A 152 -34.01 -4.88 -15.94
N VAL A 153 -34.31 -4.98 -14.64
CA VAL A 153 -34.74 -6.24 -14.04
C VAL A 153 -36.19 -6.55 -14.43
N LYS A 154 -37.07 -5.55 -14.39
CA LYS A 154 -38.49 -5.68 -14.73
C LYS A 154 -38.72 -6.18 -16.16
N ASP A 155 -37.97 -5.66 -17.13
CA ASP A 155 -38.11 -6.03 -18.54
C ASP A 155 -37.22 -7.22 -18.97
N ASN A 156 -36.65 -7.96 -18.01
CA ASN A 156 -35.70 -9.05 -18.25
C ASN A 156 -34.42 -8.67 -19.03
N GLY A 157 -34.05 -7.39 -19.03
CA GLY A 157 -32.83 -6.88 -19.69
C GLY A 157 -31.54 -7.50 -19.15
N HIS A 158 -31.51 -7.91 -17.88
CA HIS A 158 -30.37 -8.62 -17.28
C HIS A 158 -29.97 -9.90 -18.04
N LYS A 159 -30.93 -10.63 -18.65
CA LYS A 159 -30.65 -11.84 -19.45
C LYS A 159 -29.84 -11.54 -20.70
N TYR A 160 -30.01 -10.35 -21.28
CA TYR A 160 -29.24 -9.90 -22.43
C TYR A 160 -27.75 -9.83 -22.10
N PHE A 161 -27.40 -9.18 -20.98
CA PHE A 161 -26.00 -9.05 -20.56
C PHE A 161 -25.39 -10.37 -20.10
N LEU A 162 -26.18 -11.26 -19.48
CA LEU A 162 -25.75 -12.64 -19.20
C LEU A 162 -25.38 -13.39 -20.48
N SER A 163 -26.19 -13.24 -21.54
CA SER A 163 -25.92 -13.87 -22.84
C SER A 163 -24.71 -13.30 -23.57
N VAL A 164 -24.37 -12.02 -23.32
CA VAL A 164 -23.16 -11.38 -23.84
C VAL A 164 -21.94 -11.87 -23.07
N LEU A 165 -22.06 -11.97 -21.75
CA LEU A 165 -20.97 -12.45 -20.90
C LEU A 165 -20.61 -13.90 -21.22
N SER A 166 -21.61 -14.77 -21.47
CA SER A 166 -21.39 -16.17 -21.82
C SER A 166 -20.89 -16.40 -23.26
N ASP A 167 -20.82 -15.37 -24.10
CA ASP A 167 -20.39 -15.48 -25.49
C ASP A 167 -18.85 -15.43 -25.60
N PRO A 168 -18.18 -16.54 -25.95
CA PRO A 168 -16.72 -16.59 -26.03
C PRO A 168 -16.16 -15.81 -27.22
N TYR A 169 -16.98 -15.51 -28.24
CA TYR A 169 -16.55 -14.75 -29.42
C TYR A 169 -16.56 -13.23 -29.17
N MET A 170 -17.15 -12.78 -28.06
CA MET A 170 -17.18 -11.37 -27.69
C MET A 170 -15.81 -10.92 -27.15
N PRO A 171 -15.23 -9.81 -27.66
CA PRO A 171 -14.01 -9.25 -27.13
C PRO A 171 -14.08 -9.02 -25.61
N ALA A 172 -12.95 -9.23 -24.92
CA ALA A 172 -12.89 -9.13 -23.46
C ALA A 172 -13.29 -7.74 -22.94
N GLU A 173 -13.05 -6.67 -23.70
CA GLU A 173 -13.46 -5.30 -23.36
C GLU A 173 -14.99 -5.18 -23.24
N HIS A 174 -15.74 -5.71 -24.20
CA HIS A 174 -17.20 -5.72 -24.16
C HIS A 174 -17.74 -6.69 -23.10
N ARG A 175 -17.09 -7.83 -22.87
CA ARG A 175 -17.41 -8.72 -21.74
C ARG A 175 -17.19 -8.02 -20.40
N THR A 176 -16.16 -7.19 -20.28
CA THR A 176 -15.87 -6.38 -19.08
C THR A 176 -16.99 -5.37 -18.85
N MET A 177 -17.43 -4.66 -19.89
CA MET A 177 -18.57 -3.76 -19.81
C MET A 177 -19.87 -4.49 -19.44
N ALA A 178 -20.08 -5.71 -19.94
CA ALA A 178 -21.23 -6.53 -19.54
C ALA A 178 -21.16 -6.94 -18.06
N ALA A 179 -19.99 -7.33 -17.56
CA ALA A 179 -19.77 -7.62 -16.14
C ALA A 179 -19.98 -6.37 -15.26
N PHE A 180 -19.53 -5.20 -15.72
CA PHE A 180 -19.83 -3.91 -15.10
C PHE A 180 -21.34 -3.66 -15.00
N VAL A 181 -22.06 -3.76 -16.12
CA VAL A 181 -23.52 -3.57 -16.16
C VAL A 181 -24.23 -4.53 -15.21
N LEU A 182 -23.84 -5.81 -15.21
CA LEU A 182 -24.39 -6.81 -14.30
C LEU A 182 -24.09 -6.49 -12.83
N SER A 183 -22.87 -6.01 -12.53
CA SER A 183 -22.49 -5.58 -11.17
C SER A 183 -23.32 -4.39 -10.68
N MET A 184 -23.68 -3.47 -11.58
CA MET A 184 -24.55 -2.35 -11.29
C MET A 184 -26.00 -2.82 -11.07
N ILE A 185 -26.51 -3.74 -11.89
CA ILE A 185 -27.88 -4.28 -11.74
C ILE A 185 -28.08 -4.94 -10.36
N VAL A 186 -27.06 -5.61 -9.83
CA VAL A 186 -27.14 -6.30 -8.52
C VAL A 186 -26.72 -5.41 -7.35
N ASN A 187 -26.28 -4.17 -7.59
CA ASN A 187 -25.72 -3.31 -6.56
C ASN A 187 -26.81 -2.83 -5.58
N GLU A 188 -26.76 -3.35 -4.36
CA GLU A 188 -27.70 -2.99 -3.28
C GLU A 188 -29.18 -3.18 -3.65
N TYR A 189 -29.47 -4.08 -4.60
CA TYR A 189 -30.82 -4.31 -5.12
C TYR A 189 -31.20 -5.79 -5.10
N ARG A 190 -32.05 -6.18 -4.13
CA ARG A 190 -32.42 -7.58 -3.86
C ARG A 190 -33.07 -8.29 -5.05
N GLN A 191 -34.00 -7.62 -5.75
CA GLN A 191 -34.67 -8.21 -6.91
C GLN A 191 -33.67 -8.47 -8.06
N GLY A 192 -32.68 -7.60 -8.23
CA GLY A 192 -31.58 -7.81 -9.17
C GLY A 192 -30.68 -8.98 -8.78
N GLN A 193 -30.33 -9.09 -7.48
CA GLN A 193 -29.55 -10.23 -6.96
C GLN A 193 -30.27 -11.57 -7.16
N GLU A 194 -31.58 -11.64 -6.90
CA GLU A 194 -32.40 -12.84 -7.12
C GLU A 194 -32.48 -13.22 -8.60
N ALA A 195 -32.70 -12.24 -9.49
CA ALA A 195 -32.72 -12.45 -10.93
C ALA A 195 -31.37 -12.94 -11.46
N ALA A 196 -30.27 -12.35 -10.98
CA ALA A 196 -28.91 -12.76 -11.32
C ALA A 196 -28.57 -14.18 -10.85
N LEU A 197 -29.04 -14.56 -9.65
CA LEU A 197 -28.87 -15.91 -9.11
C LEU A 197 -29.62 -16.94 -9.97
N GLN A 198 -30.87 -16.66 -10.35
CA GLN A 198 -31.65 -17.50 -11.27
C GLN A 198 -31.01 -17.59 -12.67
N GLY A 199 -30.30 -16.55 -13.09
CA GLY A 199 -29.55 -16.48 -14.34
C GLY A 199 -28.18 -17.17 -14.33
N ASN A 200 -27.83 -17.90 -13.26
CA ASN A 200 -26.54 -18.58 -13.09
C ASN A 200 -25.31 -17.64 -13.20
N LEU A 201 -25.46 -16.38 -12.80
CA LEU A 201 -24.37 -15.38 -12.88
C LEU A 201 -23.11 -15.83 -12.13
N ILE A 202 -23.27 -16.50 -10.98
CA ILE A 202 -22.15 -16.98 -10.16
C ILE A 202 -21.31 -17.99 -10.94
N ALA A 203 -21.94 -19.04 -11.48
CA ALA A 203 -21.24 -20.06 -12.26
C ALA A 203 -20.55 -19.46 -13.50
N LEU A 204 -21.26 -18.63 -14.28
CA LEU A 204 -20.72 -17.98 -15.47
C LEU A 204 -19.52 -17.08 -15.16
N SER A 205 -19.60 -16.33 -14.06
CA SER A 205 -18.48 -15.49 -13.62
C SER A 205 -17.29 -16.36 -13.22
N LEU A 206 -17.53 -17.42 -12.44
CA LEU A 206 -16.50 -18.34 -11.95
C LEU A 206 -15.73 -19.07 -13.05
N GLU A 207 -16.38 -19.37 -14.17
CA GLU A 207 -15.72 -19.98 -15.35
C GLU A 207 -14.73 -19.03 -16.03
N GLN A 208 -14.96 -17.72 -15.96
CA GLN A 208 -14.16 -16.70 -16.65
C GLN A 208 -13.11 -16.01 -15.76
N LEU A 209 -12.97 -16.43 -14.49
CA LEU A 209 -12.02 -15.84 -13.56
C LEU A 209 -10.54 -15.94 -14.01
N CYS A 210 -10.21 -16.86 -14.91
CA CYS A 210 -8.84 -17.08 -15.41
C CYS A 210 -8.60 -16.46 -16.80
N ASP A 211 -9.42 -15.51 -17.24
CA ASP A 211 -9.22 -14.80 -18.51
C ASP A 211 -7.90 -13.99 -18.51
N LEU A 212 -7.31 -13.75 -19.69
CA LEU A 212 -6.05 -13.00 -19.82
C LEU A 212 -6.21 -11.51 -19.48
N ASN A 213 -7.41 -10.94 -19.69
CA ASN A 213 -7.66 -9.52 -19.45
C ASN A 213 -7.86 -9.22 -17.95
N SER A 214 -7.00 -8.38 -17.37
CA SER A 214 -7.06 -8.00 -15.95
C SER A 214 -8.34 -7.24 -15.59
N SER A 215 -8.82 -6.34 -16.44
CA SER A 215 -10.06 -5.59 -16.20
C SER A 215 -11.28 -6.51 -16.16
N LEU A 216 -11.32 -7.56 -16.98
CA LEU A 216 -12.40 -8.54 -16.92
C LEU A 216 -12.36 -9.30 -15.59
N ARG A 217 -11.19 -9.81 -15.18
CA ARG A 217 -11.03 -10.52 -13.89
C ARG A 217 -11.46 -9.64 -12.71
N GLN A 218 -11.07 -8.35 -12.72
CA GLN A 218 -11.47 -7.36 -11.74
C GLN A 218 -13.00 -7.23 -11.65
N TRP A 219 -13.69 -7.00 -12.77
CA TRP A 219 -15.14 -6.81 -12.76
C TRP A 219 -15.92 -8.08 -12.47
N LEU A 220 -15.42 -9.26 -12.84
CA LEU A 220 -16.00 -10.53 -12.44
C LEU A 220 -15.95 -10.71 -10.91
N ALA A 221 -14.82 -10.39 -10.28
CA ALA A 221 -14.68 -10.44 -8.83
C ALA A 221 -15.59 -9.41 -8.13
N LEU A 222 -15.63 -8.16 -8.61
CA LEU A 222 -16.53 -7.13 -8.08
C LEU A 222 -18.01 -7.53 -8.23
N CYS A 223 -18.38 -8.10 -9.38
CA CYS A 223 -19.73 -8.57 -9.65
C CYS A 223 -20.13 -9.68 -8.66
N LEU A 224 -19.27 -10.70 -8.48
CA LEU A 224 -19.48 -11.76 -7.50
C LEU A 224 -19.66 -11.20 -6.08
N GLY A 225 -18.80 -10.26 -5.66
CA GLY A 225 -18.90 -9.57 -4.38
C GLY A 225 -20.26 -8.89 -4.17
N LYS A 226 -20.77 -8.18 -5.19
CA LYS A 226 -22.07 -7.50 -5.13
C LYS A 226 -23.26 -8.46 -5.17
N VAL A 227 -23.16 -9.59 -5.86
CA VAL A 227 -24.24 -10.59 -5.95
C VAL A 227 -24.58 -11.17 -4.57
N TRP A 228 -23.59 -11.52 -3.76
CA TRP A 228 -23.85 -12.11 -2.44
C TRP A 228 -23.92 -11.09 -1.30
N THR A 229 -23.53 -9.82 -1.49
CA THR A 229 -23.61 -8.79 -0.44
C THR A 229 -24.98 -8.79 0.25
N GLN A 230 -24.98 -9.08 1.57
CA GLN A 230 -26.16 -9.20 2.43
C GLN A 230 -27.25 -10.19 1.91
N PHE A 231 -26.85 -11.22 1.16
CA PHE A 231 -27.76 -12.18 0.53
C PHE A 231 -27.28 -13.64 0.66
N ASP A 232 -27.83 -14.35 1.64
CA ASP A 232 -27.35 -15.69 2.04
C ASP A 232 -27.55 -16.77 0.96
N ASN A 233 -28.64 -16.70 0.19
CA ASN A 233 -28.91 -17.68 -0.87
C ASN A 233 -27.80 -17.67 -1.94
N ALA A 234 -27.33 -16.48 -2.32
CA ALA A 234 -26.20 -16.33 -3.23
C ALA A 234 -24.88 -16.77 -2.59
N ARG A 235 -24.65 -16.46 -1.31
CA ARG A 235 -23.47 -16.94 -0.57
C ARG A 235 -23.39 -18.47 -0.60
N TRP A 236 -24.47 -19.16 -0.25
CA TRP A 236 -24.50 -20.63 -0.24
C TRP A 236 -24.41 -21.24 -1.63
N CYS A 237 -24.88 -20.55 -2.68
CA CYS A 237 -24.58 -20.94 -4.06
C CYS A 237 -23.08 -20.85 -4.34
N GLY A 238 -22.43 -19.76 -3.95
CA GLY A 238 -20.98 -19.60 -4.06
C GLY A 238 -20.19 -20.65 -3.27
N VAL A 239 -20.68 -21.09 -2.10
CA VAL A 239 -20.08 -22.22 -1.35
C VAL A 239 -20.13 -23.51 -2.18
N ARG A 240 -21.29 -23.83 -2.77
CA ARG A 240 -21.46 -25.05 -3.58
C ARG A 240 -20.57 -25.05 -4.83
N ASP A 241 -20.38 -23.88 -5.44
CA ASP A 241 -19.55 -23.72 -6.64
C ASP A 241 -18.06 -23.46 -6.34
N ILE A 242 -17.67 -23.56 -5.05
CA ILE A 242 -16.31 -23.38 -4.55
C ILE A 242 -15.72 -22.01 -4.92
N ALA A 243 -16.54 -20.97 -4.83
CA ALA A 243 -16.18 -19.60 -5.22
C ALA A 243 -14.98 -19.05 -4.43
N HIS A 244 -14.93 -19.30 -3.12
CA HIS A 244 -13.89 -18.79 -2.24
C HIS A 244 -12.49 -19.35 -2.58
N GLU A 245 -12.37 -20.64 -2.90
CA GLU A 245 -11.08 -21.21 -3.32
C GLU A 245 -10.66 -20.74 -4.71
N LYS A 246 -11.62 -20.56 -5.64
CA LYS A 246 -11.32 -19.99 -6.97
C LYS A 246 -10.83 -18.55 -6.86
N LEU A 247 -11.40 -17.76 -5.95
CA LEU A 247 -10.98 -16.38 -5.68
C LEU A 247 -9.57 -16.29 -5.07
N TYR A 248 -9.07 -17.32 -4.38
CA TYR A 248 -7.71 -17.30 -3.83
C TYR A 248 -6.64 -17.13 -4.90
N LYS A 249 -6.88 -17.62 -6.13
CA LYS A 249 -5.96 -17.43 -7.26
C LYS A 249 -5.81 -15.97 -7.66
N LEU A 250 -6.88 -15.17 -7.52
CA LEU A 250 -6.84 -13.75 -7.84
C LEU A 250 -6.11 -12.91 -6.79
N LEU A 251 -5.83 -13.46 -5.60
CA LEU A 251 -5.07 -12.78 -4.57
C LEU A 251 -3.57 -12.71 -4.90
N GLU A 252 -3.10 -13.51 -5.86
CA GLU A 252 -1.73 -13.54 -6.36
C GLU A 252 -1.61 -12.91 -7.77
N ASP A 253 -2.66 -12.24 -8.25
CA ASP A 253 -2.68 -11.62 -9.58
C ASP A 253 -1.65 -10.48 -9.69
N ASP A 254 -1.07 -10.31 -10.88
CA ASP A 254 -0.11 -9.25 -11.17
C ASP A 254 -0.71 -7.84 -10.97
N ALA A 255 -2.00 -7.67 -11.29
CA ALA A 255 -2.68 -6.38 -11.19
C ALA A 255 -3.22 -6.13 -9.76
N PRO A 256 -2.81 -5.05 -9.07
CA PRO A 256 -3.28 -4.75 -7.71
C PRO A 256 -4.79 -4.50 -7.65
N GLU A 257 -5.42 -4.02 -8.72
CA GLU A 257 -6.87 -3.81 -8.78
C GLU A 257 -7.64 -5.14 -8.76
N VAL A 258 -7.10 -6.19 -9.39
CA VAL A 258 -7.70 -7.54 -9.37
C VAL A 258 -7.58 -8.14 -7.97
N ARG A 259 -6.40 -7.99 -7.33
CA ARG A 259 -6.19 -8.42 -5.94
C ARG A 259 -7.16 -7.71 -4.99
N ALA A 260 -7.31 -6.39 -5.12
CA ALA A 260 -8.25 -5.60 -4.33
C ALA A 260 -9.71 -6.04 -4.55
N ALA A 261 -10.11 -6.30 -5.79
CA ALA A 261 -11.45 -6.81 -6.12
C ALA A 261 -11.72 -8.20 -5.54
N ALA A 262 -10.72 -9.09 -5.52
CA ALA A 262 -10.83 -10.39 -4.89
C ALA A 262 -10.94 -10.30 -3.36
N VAL A 263 -10.17 -9.41 -2.73
CA VAL A 263 -10.30 -9.11 -1.29
C VAL A 263 -11.68 -8.53 -0.97
N PHE A 264 -12.21 -7.63 -1.80
CA PHE A 264 -13.56 -7.10 -1.67
C PHE A 264 -14.63 -8.21 -1.76
N ALA A 265 -14.51 -9.10 -2.75
CA ALA A 265 -15.43 -10.22 -2.94
C ALA A 265 -15.41 -11.20 -1.75
N LEU A 266 -14.23 -11.54 -1.24
CA LEU A 266 -14.08 -12.41 -0.06
C LEU A 266 -14.51 -11.72 1.24
N GLY A 267 -14.27 -10.41 1.38
CA GLY A 267 -14.69 -9.63 2.54
C GLY A 267 -16.22 -9.52 2.63
N THR A 268 -16.88 -9.23 1.50
CA THR A 268 -18.35 -9.26 1.40
C THR A 268 -18.90 -10.66 1.64
N PHE A 269 -18.23 -11.71 1.16
CA PHE A 269 -18.62 -13.10 1.39
C PHE A 269 -18.63 -13.47 2.88
N ILE A 270 -17.64 -12.99 3.66
CA ILE A 270 -17.63 -13.14 5.11
C ILE A 270 -18.79 -12.34 5.70
N ALA A 271 -18.91 -11.04 5.37
CA ALA A 271 -19.87 -10.12 5.98
C ALA A 271 -21.34 -10.59 5.92
N CYS A 272 -21.68 -11.47 4.97
CA CYS A 272 -23.01 -12.03 4.79
C CYS A 272 -23.33 -13.11 5.83
N ASN A 273 -23.87 -12.77 7.01
CA ASN A 273 -24.62 -13.77 7.76
C ASN A 273 -25.53 -13.24 8.89
N THR A 274 -26.77 -13.75 8.91
CA THR A 274 -27.71 -13.71 10.05
C THR A 274 -27.75 -15.02 10.84
N GLU A 275 -27.37 -16.18 10.25
CA GLU A 275 -27.47 -17.50 10.91
C GLU A 275 -26.12 -18.23 11.05
N ARG A 276 -25.66 -18.42 12.29
CA ARG A 276 -24.36 -19.00 12.61
C ARG A 276 -24.38 -20.52 12.59
N THR A 277 -23.91 -21.11 11.48
CA THR A 277 -23.58 -22.54 11.41
C THR A 277 -22.08 -22.77 11.57
N ASP A 278 -21.69 -23.91 12.14
CA ASP A 278 -20.27 -24.28 12.28
C ASP A 278 -19.57 -24.37 10.92
N HIS A 279 -20.29 -24.76 9.87
CA HIS A 279 -19.77 -24.82 8.52
C HIS A 279 -19.38 -23.44 7.99
N ALA A 280 -20.24 -22.43 8.16
CA ALA A 280 -19.95 -21.05 7.77
C ALA A 280 -18.73 -20.50 8.52
N ASN A 281 -18.66 -20.71 9.84
CA ASN A 281 -17.54 -20.23 10.66
C ASN A 281 -16.17 -20.77 10.19
N ASN A 282 -16.10 -22.04 9.78
CA ASN A 282 -14.85 -22.61 9.25
C ASN A 282 -14.41 -21.96 7.94
N ILE A 283 -15.36 -21.67 7.04
CA ILE A 283 -15.06 -20.99 5.77
C ILE A 283 -14.57 -19.56 6.06
N ASP A 284 -15.25 -18.84 6.95
CA ASP A 284 -14.89 -17.47 7.30
C ASP A 284 -13.50 -17.38 7.94
N LEU A 285 -13.15 -18.34 8.81
CA LEU A 285 -11.80 -18.44 9.41
C LEU A 285 -10.73 -18.85 8.39
N SER A 286 -11.07 -19.72 7.44
CA SER A 286 -10.16 -20.09 6.33
C SER A 286 -9.82 -18.87 5.49
N VAL A 287 -10.84 -18.10 5.06
CA VAL A 287 -10.65 -16.84 4.34
C VAL A 287 -9.85 -15.84 5.19
N GLY A 288 -10.16 -15.70 6.49
CA GLY A 288 -9.39 -14.84 7.40
C GLY A 288 -7.90 -15.19 7.46
N MET A 289 -7.54 -16.48 7.48
CA MET A 289 -6.13 -16.91 7.44
C MET A 289 -5.46 -16.57 6.11
N THR A 290 -6.17 -16.66 4.98
CA THR A 290 -5.61 -16.24 3.68
C THR A 290 -5.31 -14.74 3.65
N PHE A 291 -6.14 -13.91 4.28
CA PHE A 291 -5.91 -12.46 4.40
C PHE A 291 -4.62 -12.11 5.15
N SER A 292 -4.21 -12.92 6.14
CA SER A 292 -2.93 -12.71 6.84
C SER A 292 -1.72 -12.77 5.92
N ASN A 293 -1.76 -13.55 4.83
CA ASN A 293 -0.65 -13.64 3.88
C ASN A 293 -0.53 -12.37 3.00
N ILE A 294 -1.66 -11.69 2.76
CA ILE A 294 -1.79 -10.50 1.90
C ILE A 294 -1.48 -9.21 2.68
N ALA A 295 -1.42 -9.27 4.01
CA ALA A 295 -1.12 -8.10 4.84
C ALA A 295 0.23 -7.44 4.51
N GLN A 296 1.12 -8.13 3.79
CA GLN A 296 2.41 -7.64 3.32
C GLN A 296 2.41 -7.19 1.84
N ASP A 297 1.25 -6.97 1.23
CA ASP A 297 1.13 -6.48 -0.15
C ASP A 297 1.77 -5.08 -0.29
N GLY A 298 2.44 -4.82 -1.41
CA GLY A 298 3.02 -3.51 -1.69
C GLY A 298 1.94 -2.46 -1.89
N SER A 299 0.78 -2.84 -2.43
CA SER A 299 -0.27 -1.90 -2.77
C SER A 299 -1.06 -1.44 -1.55
N PRO A 300 -1.12 -0.12 -1.28
CA PRO A 300 -2.00 0.41 -0.26
C PRO A 300 -3.48 0.20 -0.60
N LEU A 301 -3.82 0.09 -1.88
CA LEU A 301 -5.19 -0.17 -2.34
C LEU A 301 -5.68 -1.52 -1.81
N VAL A 302 -4.90 -2.59 -2.03
CA VAL A 302 -5.19 -3.95 -1.56
C VAL A 302 -5.25 -3.98 -0.03
N ARG A 303 -4.28 -3.36 0.65
CA ARG A 303 -4.26 -3.31 2.12
C ARG A 303 -5.44 -2.53 2.69
N LYS A 304 -5.91 -1.46 2.05
CA LYS A 304 -7.10 -0.72 2.49
C LYS A 304 -8.37 -1.58 2.42
N GLU A 305 -8.57 -2.31 1.31
CA GLU A 305 -9.67 -3.28 1.19
C GLU A 305 -9.55 -4.41 2.23
N LEU A 306 -8.34 -4.90 2.46
CA LEU A 306 -8.05 -5.96 3.43
C LEU A 306 -8.51 -5.57 4.84
N VAL A 307 -8.27 -4.33 5.24
CA VAL A 307 -8.67 -3.83 6.56
C VAL A 307 -10.18 -3.78 6.71
N VAL A 308 -10.92 -3.43 5.66
CA VAL A 308 -12.38 -3.46 5.67
C VAL A 308 -12.91 -4.90 5.67
N ALA A 309 -12.27 -5.81 4.95
CA ALA A 309 -12.61 -7.23 5.03
C ALA A 309 -12.34 -7.80 6.44
N PHE A 310 -11.26 -7.39 7.09
CA PHE A 310 -10.99 -7.72 8.50
C PHE A 310 -12.01 -7.10 9.46
N SER A 311 -12.51 -5.89 9.21
CA SER A 311 -13.52 -5.27 10.07
C SER A 311 -14.80 -6.10 10.10
N ALA A 312 -15.21 -6.65 8.95
CA ALA A 312 -16.32 -7.59 8.87
C ALA A 312 -16.03 -8.85 9.70
N LEU A 313 -14.86 -9.48 9.52
CA LEU A 313 -14.48 -10.67 10.29
C LEU A 313 -14.45 -10.42 11.81
N VAL A 314 -13.92 -9.28 12.23
CA VAL A 314 -13.87 -8.86 13.64
C VAL A 314 -15.26 -8.64 14.20
N ALA A 315 -16.14 -7.94 13.47
CA ALA A 315 -17.52 -7.71 13.90
C ALA A 315 -18.26 -9.04 14.12
N GLN A 316 -17.92 -10.06 13.32
CA GLN A 316 -18.51 -11.38 13.43
C GLN A 316 -18.02 -12.20 14.61
N PHE A 317 -16.72 -12.16 14.91
CA PHE A 317 -16.09 -12.94 16.00
C PHE A 317 -15.68 -12.05 17.17
N GLU A 318 -16.49 -11.04 17.48
CA GLU A 318 -16.18 -9.96 18.44
C GLU A 318 -15.76 -10.49 19.82
N SER A 319 -16.49 -11.49 20.35
CA SER A 319 -16.21 -12.06 21.68
C SER A 319 -14.83 -12.72 21.76
N GLN A 320 -14.42 -13.41 20.69
CA GLN A 320 -13.12 -14.08 20.61
C GLN A 320 -11.99 -13.06 20.49
N PHE A 321 -12.15 -12.05 19.63
CA PHE A 321 -11.17 -10.97 19.50
C PHE A 321 -11.04 -10.15 20.78
N THR A 322 -12.12 -9.92 21.50
CA THR A 322 -12.12 -9.22 22.80
C THR A 322 -11.35 -10.01 23.85
N ALA A 323 -11.52 -11.34 23.90
CA ALA A 323 -10.76 -12.20 24.81
C ALA A 323 -9.25 -12.20 24.50
N VAL A 324 -8.88 -12.30 23.21
CA VAL A 324 -7.47 -12.23 22.77
C VAL A 324 -6.86 -10.86 23.09
N ALA A 325 -7.61 -9.77 22.87
CA ALA A 325 -7.16 -8.42 23.19
C ALA A 325 -6.97 -8.21 24.71
N ALA A 326 -7.86 -8.75 25.54
CA ALA A 326 -7.74 -8.70 27.00
C ALA A 326 -6.47 -9.42 27.48
N GLN A 327 -6.22 -10.62 26.96
CA GLN A 327 -5.00 -11.38 27.26
C GLN A 327 -3.74 -10.59 26.88
N HIS A 328 -3.74 -9.97 25.69
CA HIS A 328 -2.61 -9.16 25.23
C HIS A 328 -2.36 -7.94 26.12
N LEU A 329 -3.42 -7.25 26.57
CA LEU A 329 -3.33 -6.11 27.50
C LEU A 329 -2.81 -6.52 28.88
N GLU A 330 -3.14 -7.72 29.37
CA GLU A 330 -2.57 -8.25 30.60
C GLU A 330 -1.08 -8.57 30.47
N ASP A 331 -0.68 -9.14 29.34
CA ASP A 331 0.72 -9.44 29.05
C ASP A 331 1.56 -8.16 28.87
N GLU A 332 1.00 -7.11 28.29
CA GLU A 332 1.59 -5.75 28.26
C GLU A 332 1.84 -5.24 29.69
N LYS A 333 0.83 -5.30 30.57
CA LYS A 333 0.96 -4.87 31.97
C LYS A 333 1.99 -5.67 32.77
N LYS A 334 2.15 -6.96 32.47
CA LYS A 334 3.18 -7.81 33.11
C LYS A 334 4.59 -7.43 32.63
N LYS A 335 4.76 -7.11 31.35
CA LYS A 335 6.05 -6.66 30.80
C LYS A 335 6.48 -5.30 31.35
N ASP A 336 5.55 -4.35 31.50
CA ASP A 336 5.82 -3.05 32.11
C ASP A 336 6.20 -3.17 33.60
N LYS A 337 5.68 -4.17 34.31
CA LYS A 337 6.06 -4.48 35.70
C LYS A 337 7.34 -5.31 35.83
N GLY A 338 7.79 -5.95 34.75
CA GLY A 338 8.96 -6.84 34.71
C GLY A 338 10.25 -6.18 34.23
N ALA A 339 10.22 -4.90 33.83
CA ALA A 339 11.44 -4.16 33.57
C ALA A 339 12.19 -3.94 34.91
N PRO A 340 13.45 -4.37 35.07
CA PRO A 340 14.18 -4.12 36.30
C PRO A 340 14.40 -2.62 36.43
N VAL A 341 13.79 -2.03 37.45
CA VAL A 341 14.25 -0.76 38.00
C VAL A 341 15.66 -1.05 38.52
N VAL A 342 16.69 -0.56 37.81
CA VAL A 342 18.03 -0.46 38.36
C VAL A 342 17.95 0.62 39.43
N ALA A 343 17.49 0.24 40.62
CA ALA A 343 17.58 1.04 41.81
C ALA A 343 19.06 1.03 42.22
N ALA A 344 19.68 2.22 42.17
CA ALA A 344 20.98 2.45 42.73
C ALA A 344 20.87 2.36 44.26
N GLU A 345 21.43 1.31 44.86
CA GLU A 345 21.76 1.32 46.28
C GLU A 345 23.26 1.09 46.48
N THR A 346 23.87 2.08 47.12
CA THR A 346 25.28 2.11 47.48
C THR A 346 25.42 1.59 48.91
N SER A 347 26.36 0.63 49.06
CA SER A 347 27.20 0.33 50.23
C SER A 347 26.63 -0.42 51.44
N GLY A 348 27.32 -1.52 51.79
CA GLY A 348 27.57 -1.90 53.19
C GLY A 348 27.77 -3.40 53.45
N GLY A 349 29.02 -3.81 53.70
CA GLY A 349 29.30 -4.89 54.68
C GLY A 349 29.66 -6.28 54.14
N TRP A 350 30.86 -6.72 54.50
CA TRP A 350 31.46 -8.04 54.22
C TRP A 350 30.82 -9.17 55.01
N ASN A 351 30.85 -10.41 54.48
CA ASN A 351 31.28 -11.59 55.24
C ASN A 351 31.69 -12.77 54.33
N ILE A 352 32.84 -13.35 54.67
CA ILE A 352 33.47 -14.53 54.10
C ILE A 352 32.86 -15.78 54.75
N VAL A 353 32.42 -16.78 53.98
CA VAL A 353 32.49 -18.21 54.37
C VAL A 353 32.74 -19.08 53.13
N THR A 354 33.75 -19.92 53.28
CA THR A 354 34.32 -20.94 52.39
C THR A 354 33.39 -22.13 52.11
N GLY A 355 33.49 -22.74 50.93
CA GLY A 355 32.84 -24.02 50.63
C GLY A 355 33.32 -24.64 49.31
N GLN A 356 34.26 -25.58 49.42
CA GLN A 356 35.01 -26.34 48.40
C GLN A 356 34.15 -27.10 47.36
N SER A 357 34.61 -27.17 46.10
CA SER A 357 35.12 -28.41 45.47
C SER A 357 35.47 -28.19 43.98
N GLU A 358 36.66 -28.68 43.61
CA GLU A 358 37.36 -28.57 42.32
C GLU A 358 36.98 -29.70 41.30
N PRO A 359 37.76 -30.01 40.23
CA PRO A 359 37.97 -29.23 39.00
C PRO A 359 37.84 -30.11 37.72
N PHE A 360 37.90 -29.51 36.53
CA PHE A 360 38.57 -30.16 35.40
C PHE A 360 39.46 -29.16 34.64
N THR A 361 40.70 -29.59 34.44
CA THR A 361 41.87 -28.85 33.99
C THR A 361 42.10 -29.02 32.49
N GLY A 362 42.76 -28.03 31.87
CA GLY A 362 43.21 -28.09 30.48
C GLY A 362 43.92 -26.82 30.01
N MET A 363 45.10 -26.54 30.59
CA MET A 363 45.96 -25.38 30.34
C MET A 363 46.67 -25.38 28.98
N LYS A 364 46.94 -24.18 28.43
CA LYS A 364 48.28 -23.52 28.29
C LYS A 364 48.12 -22.21 27.48
N LYS A 365 48.34 -21.03 28.09
CA LYS A 365 49.61 -20.25 28.25
C LYS A 365 50.12 -19.67 26.91
N SER A 366 50.57 -18.42 26.76
CA SER A 366 50.76 -17.31 27.71
C SER A 366 51.15 -16.02 26.97
N SER A 367 50.96 -14.90 27.68
CA SER A 367 51.86 -13.74 27.84
C SER A 367 51.88 -12.65 26.75
N SER A 368 51.90 -11.34 27.05
CA SER A 368 51.77 -10.58 28.32
C SER A 368 51.91 -9.08 28.01
N ARG A 369 51.23 -8.24 28.82
CA ARG A 369 51.67 -6.90 29.32
C ARG A 369 51.85 -5.77 28.27
N SER A 370 51.57 -4.49 28.53
CA SER A 370 51.07 -3.75 29.70
C SER A 370 50.95 -2.27 29.30
N SER A 371 50.12 -1.52 30.06
CA SER A 371 50.39 -0.16 30.58
C SER A 371 49.35 0.94 30.28
N PHE A 372 48.38 1.02 31.19
CA PHE A 372 47.83 2.18 31.91
C PHE A 372 48.31 3.63 31.60
N LYS A 373 47.33 4.54 31.53
CA LYS A 373 47.09 5.77 32.36
C LYS A 373 46.17 6.71 31.55
N GLY A 374 45.15 7.42 32.06
CA GLY A 374 44.64 7.67 33.40
C GLY A 374 43.33 8.50 33.31
N LEU A 375 42.68 8.64 34.46
CA LEU A 375 41.43 9.33 34.85
C LEU A 375 41.22 10.73 34.19
N VAL A 376 40.01 11.33 34.12
CA VAL A 376 39.17 11.77 35.26
C VAL A 376 37.70 12.04 34.87
N ASN A 377 36.80 11.71 35.79
CA ASN A 377 35.39 12.12 35.87
C ASN A 377 35.24 13.59 36.32
N SER A 378 34.19 14.27 35.85
CA SER A 378 33.51 15.30 36.67
C SER A 378 32.06 15.47 36.20
N SER A 379 31.14 15.01 37.05
CA SER A 379 29.72 15.33 37.07
C SER A 379 29.47 16.69 37.73
N SER A 380 28.47 17.43 37.29
CA SER A 380 27.86 18.53 38.06
C SER A 380 26.37 18.60 37.79
N SER A 381 25.60 18.27 38.82
CA SER A 381 24.16 18.43 38.94
C SER A 381 23.84 19.74 39.67
N SER A 382 22.80 20.46 39.26
CA SER A 382 22.12 21.44 40.11
C SER A 382 20.62 21.43 39.83
N HIS A 383 19.86 21.01 40.85
CA HIS A 383 18.42 21.17 40.97
C HIS A 383 18.06 22.62 41.32
N LEU A 384 16.95 23.13 40.80
CA LEU A 384 16.12 24.14 41.47
C LEU A 384 14.64 23.91 41.15
N LEU A 385 13.84 23.89 42.22
CA LEU A 385 12.38 23.75 42.28
C LEU A 385 11.69 25.07 41.90
N GLY A 386 10.57 24.97 41.19
CA GLY A 386 9.62 26.06 40.98
C GLY A 386 8.26 25.50 40.60
N MET A 387 7.33 25.52 41.55
CA MET A 387 5.95 25.05 41.40
C MET A 387 5.16 25.94 40.42
N ALA A 388 4.42 25.32 39.51
CA ALA A 388 3.23 25.91 38.91
C ALA A 388 2.19 24.80 38.66
N GLN A 389 0.98 25.04 39.15
CA GLN A 389 -0.15 24.13 39.21
C GLN A 389 -0.65 23.76 37.81
N SER A 390 -0.81 22.47 37.53
CA SER A 390 -1.45 21.96 36.32
C SER A 390 -2.86 21.44 36.62
N ASN A 391 -3.85 22.06 35.99
CA ASN A 391 -5.21 21.53 35.86
C ASN A 391 -5.17 20.19 35.11
N SER A 392 -5.89 19.22 35.65
CA SER A 392 -6.09 17.88 35.10
C SER A 392 -7.00 17.89 33.88
N ALA A 393 -6.47 17.53 32.72
CA ALA A 393 -7.23 16.99 31.61
C ALA A 393 -6.50 15.72 31.12
N THR A 394 -7.08 14.56 31.39
CA THR A 394 -6.58 13.26 30.95
C THR A 394 -6.90 13.06 29.47
N SER A 395 -5.94 13.35 28.58
CA SER A 395 -5.94 12.84 27.20
C SER A 395 -5.15 11.54 27.15
N VAL A 396 -5.78 10.48 26.64
CA VAL A 396 -5.19 9.15 26.52
C VAL A 396 -4.44 9.09 25.18
N ASP A 397 -3.29 9.77 25.08
CA ASP A 397 -2.42 9.70 23.90
C ASP A 397 -1.69 8.35 23.88
N SER A 398 -2.11 7.46 22.97
CA SER A 398 -1.68 6.05 22.89
C SER A 398 -0.83 5.74 21.66
N CYS A 399 -0.12 6.74 21.10
CA CYS A 399 0.75 6.54 19.93
C CYS A 399 2.05 5.77 20.26
N SER A 400 2.55 5.80 21.50
CA SER A 400 3.84 5.19 21.86
C SER A 400 3.75 3.70 22.23
N SER A 401 2.59 3.25 22.73
CA SER A 401 2.44 1.91 23.30
C SER A 401 2.36 0.82 22.23
N THR A 402 1.67 1.06 21.10
CA THR A 402 1.51 0.05 20.03
C THR A 402 2.78 -0.14 19.20
N ASP A 403 3.51 0.95 18.92
CA ASP A 403 4.70 0.92 18.06
C ASP A 403 5.93 0.28 18.72
N ALA A 404 6.03 0.37 20.06
CA ALA A 404 7.08 -0.29 20.83
C ALA A 404 6.94 -1.84 20.83
N LEU A 405 5.73 -2.34 20.62
CA LEU A 405 5.40 -3.77 20.76
C LEU A 405 5.78 -4.60 19.52
N ARG A 406 5.86 -4.00 18.33
CA ARG A 406 6.43 -4.65 17.14
C ARG A 406 7.91 -4.98 17.35
N ARG A 407 8.68 -4.05 17.94
CA ARG A 407 10.14 -4.20 18.16
C ARG A 407 10.48 -5.23 19.25
N ASN A 408 9.60 -5.43 20.23
CA ASN A 408 9.83 -6.35 21.36
C ASN A 408 9.08 -7.70 21.25
N SER A 409 8.44 -7.98 20.11
CA SER A 409 7.82 -9.29 19.84
C SER A 409 8.83 -10.26 19.24
N SER A 410 9.99 -10.39 19.89
CA SER A 410 10.93 -11.49 19.67
C SER A 410 10.36 -12.76 20.30
N ASN A 411 9.35 -13.37 19.66
CA ASN A 411 8.90 -14.74 19.90
C ASN A 411 7.98 -15.20 18.73
N SER A 412 8.56 -15.33 17.54
CA SER A 412 7.95 -16.05 16.42
C SER A 412 8.22 -17.56 16.44
N ASN A 413 8.94 -18.09 17.45
CA ASN A 413 9.12 -19.54 17.65
C ASN A 413 9.30 -19.90 19.13
N LEU A 414 8.24 -19.75 19.93
CA LEU A 414 8.10 -20.54 21.16
C LEU A 414 7.09 -21.65 20.88
N GLY A 415 7.56 -22.89 20.88
CA GLY A 415 6.72 -24.06 20.84
C GLY A 415 5.71 -24.06 22.00
N TYR A 416 4.53 -24.61 21.71
CA TYR A 416 3.54 -25.08 22.69
C TYR A 416 3.00 -24.06 23.71
N GLY A 417 2.56 -22.88 23.24
CA GLY A 417 1.47 -22.13 23.89
C GLY A 417 0.31 -22.02 22.90
N CYS A 418 -0.95 -22.26 23.30
CA CYS A 418 -2.13 -22.28 22.41
C CYS A 418 -2.22 -21.07 21.45
N SER A 419 -1.59 -21.15 20.28
CA SER A 419 -1.79 -20.21 19.19
C SER A 419 -3.08 -20.59 18.48
N THR A 420 -4.14 -19.85 18.78
CA THR A 420 -5.42 -19.98 18.08
C THR A 420 -5.39 -19.14 16.81
N ILE A 421 -6.24 -19.48 15.83
CA ILE A 421 -6.43 -18.69 14.60
C ILE A 421 -6.62 -17.20 14.92
N TYR A 422 -7.44 -16.89 15.93
CA TYR A 422 -7.69 -15.52 16.39
C TYR A 422 -6.44 -14.78 16.87
N THR A 423 -5.46 -15.46 17.48
CA THR A 423 -4.19 -14.83 17.88
C THR A 423 -3.35 -14.40 16.68
N ASN A 424 -3.35 -15.18 15.59
CA ASN A 424 -2.61 -14.84 14.37
C ASN A 424 -3.29 -13.70 13.61
N LEU A 425 -4.62 -13.70 13.53
CA LEU A 425 -5.40 -12.61 12.95
C LEU A 425 -5.20 -11.31 13.75
N TRP A 426 -5.20 -11.38 15.08
CA TRP A 426 -4.92 -10.23 15.94
C TRP A 426 -3.51 -9.67 15.75
N LYS A 427 -2.47 -10.53 15.65
CA LYS A 427 -1.10 -10.10 15.33
C LYS A 427 -1.02 -9.41 13.97
N THR A 428 -1.76 -9.92 12.98
CA THR A 428 -1.84 -9.30 11.64
C THR A 428 -2.44 -7.89 11.74
N LEU A 429 -3.56 -7.72 12.45
CA LEU A 429 -4.16 -6.41 12.70
C LEU A 429 -3.20 -5.45 13.40
N LEU A 430 -2.48 -5.93 14.42
CA LEU A 430 -1.45 -5.11 15.09
C LEU A 430 -0.34 -4.70 14.12
N SER A 431 0.10 -5.57 13.21
CA SER A 431 1.12 -5.20 12.21
C SER A 431 0.64 -4.08 11.28
N LEU A 432 -0.64 -4.09 10.89
CA LEU A 432 -1.27 -3.07 10.06
C LEU A 432 -1.53 -1.75 10.82
N THR A 433 -1.50 -1.73 12.17
CA THR A 433 -1.55 -0.46 12.93
C THR A 433 -0.27 0.39 12.78
N ALA A 434 0.82 -0.22 12.31
CA ALA A 434 2.10 0.43 12.04
C ALA A 434 2.33 0.60 10.52
N ASP A 435 1.25 0.60 9.72
CA ASP A 435 1.33 0.72 8.27
C ASP A 435 2.02 2.05 7.84
N PRO A 436 2.90 2.01 6.82
CA PRO A 436 3.53 3.23 6.30
C PRO A 436 2.56 4.22 5.69
N ASN A 437 1.43 3.74 5.12
CA ASN A 437 0.40 4.59 4.56
C ASN A 437 -0.56 5.07 5.66
N PRO A 438 -0.73 6.40 5.84
CA PRO A 438 -1.58 6.95 6.88
C PRO A 438 -3.05 6.54 6.73
N GLN A 439 -3.57 6.44 5.50
CA GLN A 439 -4.98 6.07 5.28
C GLN A 439 -5.29 4.65 5.78
N VAL A 440 -4.39 3.69 5.52
CA VAL A 440 -4.55 2.31 6.01
C VAL A 440 -4.41 2.28 7.52
N ARG A 441 -3.36 2.93 8.03
CA ARG A 441 -3.03 2.97 9.46
C ARG A 441 -4.18 3.46 10.34
N GLU A 442 -4.81 4.58 9.98
CA GLU A 442 -5.85 5.20 10.80
C GLU A 442 -7.13 4.34 10.87
N VAL A 443 -7.51 3.68 9.77
CA VAL A 443 -8.65 2.76 9.74
C VAL A 443 -8.42 1.55 10.65
N VAL A 444 -7.22 0.96 10.63
CA VAL A 444 -6.88 -0.18 11.49
C VAL A 444 -6.84 0.22 12.96
N LYS A 445 -6.22 1.37 13.27
CA LYS A 445 -6.16 1.89 14.64
C LYS A 445 -7.54 2.07 15.23
N TYR A 446 -8.49 2.59 14.45
CA TYR A 446 -9.88 2.71 14.88
C TYR A 446 -10.49 1.36 15.28
N ILE A 447 -10.30 0.31 14.47
CA ILE A 447 -10.79 -1.05 14.74
C ILE A 447 -10.14 -1.61 16.01
N VAL A 448 -8.80 -1.58 16.10
CA VAL A 448 -8.04 -2.12 17.24
C VAL A 448 -8.38 -1.40 18.54
N ASN A 449 -8.47 -0.06 18.52
CA ASN A 449 -8.80 0.73 19.70
C ASN A 449 -10.23 0.46 20.19
N SER A 450 -11.18 0.25 19.27
CA SER A 450 -12.55 -0.11 19.62
C SER A 450 -12.62 -1.45 20.37
N ILE A 451 -11.84 -2.45 19.91
CA ILE A 451 -11.77 -3.77 20.55
C ILE A 451 -11.04 -3.68 21.90
N LYS A 452 -9.92 -2.95 21.98
CA LYS A 452 -9.19 -2.74 23.24
C LYS A 452 -10.04 -2.03 24.29
N LEU A 453 -10.85 -1.05 23.88
CA LEU A 453 -11.77 -0.33 24.77
C LEU A 453 -12.85 -1.27 25.32
N LYS A 454 -13.45 -2.12 24.46
CA LYS A 454 -14.41 -3.14 24.89
C LYS A 454 -13.79 -4.18 25.82
N ALA A 455 -12.60 -4.69 25.49
CA ALA A 455 -11.87 -5.62 26.35
C ALA A 455 -11.59 -5.03 27.74
N SER A 456 -11.19 -3.76 27.80
CA SER A 456 -10.95 -3.04 29.05
C SER A 456 -12.23 -2.81 29.87
N THR A 457 -13.37 -2.64 29.21
CA THR A 457 -14.68 -2.46 29.86
C THR A 457 -15.21 -3.78 30.39
N SER A 458 -15.06 -4.87 29.62
CA SER A 458 -15.47 -6.22 30.02
C SER A 458 -14.61 -6.82 31.14
N ALA A 459 -13.37 -6.35 31.31
CA ALA A 459 -12.48 -6.77 32.39
C ALA A 459 -12.76 -6.09 33.74
N LYS A 460 -13.64 -5.07 33.81
CA LYS A 460 -14.07 -4.47 35.08
C LYS A 460 -15.22 -5.30 35.68
N PRO A 461 -15.13 -5.75 36.95
CA PRO A 461 -16.23 -6.48 37.58
C PRO A 461 -17.47 -5.58 37.68
N LYS A 462 -18.61 -6.03 37.13
CA LYS A 462 -19.91 -5.38 37.34
C LYS A 462 -20.22 -5.40 38.85
N PRO A 463 -20.58 -4.28 39.50
CA PRO A 463 -21.02 -4.31 40.90
C PRO A 463 -22.34 -5.08 40.96
N VAL A 464 -22.33 -6.23 41.64
CA VAL A 464 -23.54 -7.00 41.92
C VAL A 464 -24.36 -6.23 42.95
N ILE A 465 -25.47 -5.64 42.53
CA ILE A 465 -26.51 -5.16 43.44
C ILE A 465 -27.24 -6.40 43.94
N GLN A 466 -26.97 -6.77 45.19
CA GLN A 466 -27.73 -7.78 45.92
C GLN A 466 -29.17 -7.29 46.13
N ASN A 467 -30.13 -7.88 45.42
CA ASN A 467 -31.51 -7.97 45.89
C ASN A 467 -31.86 -9.44 46.04
N ALA A 468 -31.89 -9.88 47.30
CA ALA A 468 -32.24 -11.22 47.70
C ALA A 468 -33.73 -11.51 47.41
N ARG A 469 -34.00 -12.61 46.69
CA ARG A 469 -35.20 -13.42 46.90
C ARG A 469 -34.96 -14.84 46.39
N VAL A 470 -34.89 -15.76 47.35
CA VAL A 470 -34.84 -17.22 47.18
C VAL A 470 -36.22 -17.72 46.74
N PRO A 471 -36.28 -18.78 45.91
CA PRO A 471 -37.23 -19.83 46.22
C PRO A 471 -36.61 -21.23 46.23
N HIS A 472 -37.18 -22.01 47.14
CA HIS A 472 -36.78 -23.34 47.61
C HIS A 472 -36.92 -24.44 46.57
N SER A 473 -35.97 -25.37 46.58
CA SER A 473 -36.05 -26.70 45.96
C SER A 473 -36.56 -27.76 46.95
N ALA A 474 -37.38 -28.70 46.47
CA ALA A 474 -37.69 -29.99 47.10
C ALA A 474 -38.13 -31.02 46.02
N PRO A 475 -38.14 -32.33 46.27
CA PRO A 475 -37.03 -33.23 45.93
C PRO A 475 -37.45 -34.42 45.04
N SER A 476 -36.46 -35.12 44.49
CA SER A 476 -36.61 -36.31 43.65
C SER A 476 -36.52 -37.64 44.42
N SER A 477 -37.38 -38.60 44.04
CA SER A 477 -37.28 -40.10 44.09
C SER A 477 -38.67 -40.71 44.41
N PRO A 478 -39.04 -41.97 44.02
CA PRO A 478 -38.17 -43.15 43.91
C PRO A 478 -38.50 -44.18 42.79
N SER A 479 -37.66 -45.21 42.61
CA SER A 479 -38.01 -46.64 42.79
C SER A 479 -37.33 -47.64 41.82
N ASN A 480 -36.72 -48.66 42.44
CA ASN A 480 -36.82 -50.10 42.12
C ASN A 480 -35.91 -50.80 41.08
N ARG A 481 -34.89 -51.50 41.61
CA ARG A 481 -34.90 -52.96 41.97
C ARG A 481 -33.80 -53.82 41.30
N ALA A 482 -32.88 -54.29 42.17
CA ALA A 482 -32.34 -55.66 42.37
C ALA A 482 -31.91 -56.50 41.14
N SER A 483 -30.85 -57.32 41.13
CA SER A 483 -29.92 -57.81 42.16
C SER A 483 -28.94 -58.82 41.53
N ASN A 484 -27.78 -58.98 42.20
CA ASN A 484 -26.99 -60.21 42.41
C ASN A 484 -25.81 -60.60 41.50
N HIS A 485 -24.62 -60.51 42.14
CA HIS A 485 -23.62 -61.58 42.40
C HIS A 485 -22.82 -62.16 41.21
N MET A 486 -21.52 -62.52 41.28
CA MET A 486 -20.60 -62.83 42.38
C MET A 486 -19.16 -62.93 41.80
N GLY A 487 -18.12 -62.68 42.60
CA GLY A 487 -16.71 -62.99 42.25
C GLY A 487 -15.67 -62.31 43.15
N THR A 488 -15.10 -63.08 44.08
CA THR A 488 -14.37 -62.78 45.32
C THR A 488 -12.83 -62.49 45.21
N PRO A 489 -12.12 -62.12 46.32
CA PRO A 489 -10.89 -61.29 46.41
C PRO A 489 -9.61 -62.11 46.83
N PRO A 490 -8.48 -61.61 47.46
CA PRO A 490 -8.39 -60.80 48.70
C PRO A 490 -7.25 -59.74 48.86
N ASN A 491 -7.47 -58.88 49.88
CA ASN A 491 -6.62 -58.02 50.72
C ASN A 491 -5.07 -58.13 50.74
N ASN A 492 -4.40 -56.98 50.85
CA ASN A 492 -3.75 -56.50 52.10
C ASN A 492 -3.35 -55.01 52.01
N GLY A 493 -3.39 -54.29 53.14
CA GLY A 493 -3.29 -52.83 53.23
C GLY A 493 -2.06 -52.30 53.98
N LEU A 494 -2.20 -51.01 54.37
CA LEU A 494 -1.33 -50.15 55.21
C LEU A 494 -0.10 -49.59 54.46
N ASP A 495 0.29 -48.31 54.51
CA ASP A 495 -0.07 -47.20 55.41
C ASP A 495 0.41 -45.82 54.88
N GLU A 496 -0.10 -44.77 55.52
CA GLU A 496 0.46 -43.41 55.72
C GLU A 496 0.15 -42.19 54.79
N ASN A 497 -0.39 -41.19 55.48
CA ASN A 497 -0.70 -39.80 55.09
C ASN A 497 0.56 -38.93 54.91
N ILE A 498 0.47 -37.87 54.11
CA ILE A 498 0.69 -36.46 54.51
C ILE A 498 0.20 -35.57 53.35
N GLY A 499 -0.72 -34.65 53.66
CA GLY A 499 -1.35 -33.75 52.70
C GLY A 499 -0.56 -32.47 52.42
N ILE A 500 -0.84 -31.86 51.26
CA ILE A 500 -0.69 -30.42 51.04
C ILE A 500 -1.89 -29.94 50.21
N LYS A 501 -2.71 -29.09 50.84
CA LYS A 501 -3.74 -28.27 50.20
C LYS A 501 -3.11 -27.41 49.11
N ARG A 502 -3.70 -27.39 47.91
CA ARG A 502 -3.53 -26.27 46.97
C ARG A 502 -4.86 -25.55 46.85
N ASP A 503 -4.92 -24.41 47.53
CA ASP A 503 -5.92 -23.38 47.30
C ASP A 503 -5.80 -22.90 45.84
N PHE A 504 -6.80 -23.19 45.02
CA PHE A 504 -7.03 -22.47 43.77
C PHE A 504 -8.08 -21.39 44.03
N SER A 505 -7.63 -20.25 44.55
CA SER A 505 -8.34 -18.98 44.46
C SER A 505 -7.53 -18.04 43.57
N SER A 506 -7.84 -18.04 42.28
CA SER A 506 -7.48 -16.99 41.34
C SER A 506 -8.64 -16.85 40.36
N PRO A 507 -9.24 -15.65 40.19
CA PRO A 507 -10.32 -15.46 39.23
C PRO A 507 -9.71 -15.42 37.82
N GLY A 508 -9.45 -16.59 37.25
CA GLY A 508 -9.15 -16.73 35.83
C GLY A 508 -10.43 -16.50 35.03
N MET A 509 -10.38 -15.57 34.08
CA MET A 509 -11.43 -15.42 33.06
C MET A 509 -11.76 -16.79 32.46
N GLN A 510 -12.96 -17.29 32.71
CA GLN A 510 -13.48 -18.49 32.05
C GLN A 510 -13.68 -18.14 30.57
N TYR A 511 -12.89 -18.76 29.69
CA TYR A 511 -13.22 -18.78 28.26
C TYR A 511 -14.62 -19.39 28.09
N SER A 512 -15.42 -18.86 27.18
CA SER A 512 -16.68 -19.49 26.81
C SER A 512 -16.42 -20.95 26.35
N TYR A 513 -17.28 -21.89 26.72
CA TYR A 513 -17.15 -23.31 26.35
C TYR A 513 -16.98 -23.48 24.82
N SER A 514 -17.67 -22.64 24.03
CA SER A 514 -17.59 -22.61 22.56
C SER A 514 -16.28 -22.02 22.00
N ALA A 515 -15.51 -21.29 22.81
CA ALA A 515 -14.18 -20.78 22.44
C ALA A 515 -13.07 -21.84 22.60
N GLN A 516 -13.25 -22.75 23.56
CA GLN A 516 -12.27 -23.81 23.88
C GLN A 516 -12.58 -25.13 23.18
N PHE A 517 -13.86 -25.45 22.98
CA PHE A 517 -14.31 -26.70 22.38
C PHE A 517 -15.17 -26.39 21.16
N SER A 518 -14.61 -26.61 19.96
CA SER A 518 -15.38 -26.61 18.72
C SER A 518 -16.16 -27.93 18.59
N ARG A 519 -17.34 -27.87 17.97
CA ARG A 519 -18.16 -29.07 17.74
C ARG A 519 -17.39 -30.08 16.87
N SER A 520 -17.29 -31.32 17.35
CA SER A 520 -16.69 -32.44 16.61
C SER A 520 -17.52 -32.75 15.36
N ARG A 521 -16.88 -32.86 14.19
CA ARG A 521 -17.51 -33.35 12.96
C ARG A 521 -16.97 -34.71 12.59
N LYS A 522 -17.87 -35.69 12.46
CA LYS A 522 -17.59 -36.98 11.81
C LYS A 522 -18.54 -37.11 10.62
N LEU A 523 -18.08 -37.72 9.52
CA LEU A 523 -18.83 -37.89 8.27
C LEU A 523 -20.23 -38.51 8.43
N PHE A 524 -20.47 -39.23 9.53
CA PHE A 524 -21.72 -39.92 9.84
C PHE A 524 -22.35 -39.47 11.16
N ASP A 525 -21.99 -38.29 11.68
CA ASP A 525 -22.60 -37.74 12.88
C ASP A 525 -24.02 -37.22 12.57
N LYS A 526 -25.04 -37.70 13.28
CA LYS A 526 -26.43 -37.28 13.09
C LYS A 526 -26.73 -35.92 13.73
N GLY A 527 -25.74 -35.29 14.37
CA GLY A 527 -25.92 -34.06 15.13
C GLY A 527 -26.72 -34.30 16.43
N PRO A 528 -26.93 -33.26 17.25
CA PRO A 528 -27.75 -33.39 18.44
C PRO A 528 -29.22 -33.65 18.08
N ASN A 529 -29.89 -34.51 18.84
CA ASN A 529 -31.33 -34.74 18.71
C ASN A 529 -32.10 -33.50 19.17
N GLY A 530 -32.61 -32.72 18.22
CA GLY A 530 -33.29 -31.45 18.47
C GLY A 530 -32.30 -30.29 18.59
N MET A 531 -32.28 -29.41 17.59
CA MET A 531 -31.75 -28.06 17.80
C MET A 531 -32.86 -27.27 18.49
N ASP A 532 -32.94 -27.35 19.81
CA ASP A 532 -33.68 -26.33 20.57
C ASP A 532 -33.04 -24.98 20.23
N GLU A 533 -33.87 -23.99 19.92
CA GLU A 533 -33.43 -22.62 19.61
C GLU A 533 -32.40 -22.17 20.64
N PRO A 534 -31.26 -21.60 20.21
CA PRO A 534 -30.30 -21.05 21.15
C PRO A 534 -31.00 -19.96 21.95
N ILE A 535 -31.09 -20.11 23.27
CA ILE A 535 -31.50 -19.03 24.18
C ILE A 535 -30.49 -17.90 23.98
N ILE A 536 -30.86 -16.89 23.21
CA ILE A 536 -30.08 -15.68 22.98
C ILE A 536 -30.03 -14.93 24.31
N PRO A 537 -28.85 -14.71 24.93
CA PRO A 537 -28.75 -13.81 26.06
C PRO A 537 -29.21 -12.41 25.62
N GLU A 538 -30.17 -11.81 26.34
CA GLU A 538 -30.76 -10.49 26.01
C GLU A 538 -29.75 -9.33 25.92
N ASP A 539 -28.49 -9.53 26.32
CA ASP A 539 -27.39 -8.54 26.24
C ASP A 539 -26.73 -8.43 24.85
N THR A 540 -27.16 -9.21 23.84
CA THR A 540 -26.56 -9.23 22.49
C THR A 540 -27.24 -8.29 21.48
N LYS A 541 -27.85 -7.19 21.92
CA LYS A 541 -28.71 -6.37 21.05
C LYS A 541 -28.05 -5.23 20.27
N ASN A 542 -26.74 -5.04 20.32
CA ASN A 542 -26.04 -4.13 19.40
C ASN A 542 -24.66 -4.71 19.03
N PRO A 543 -24.51 -5.47 17.93
CA PRO A 543 -23.19 -5.77 17.39
C PRO A 543 -22.41 -4.47 17.18
N LEU A 544 -21.08 -4.49 17.31
CA LEU A 544 -20.24 -3.35 16.89
C LEU A 544 -20.54 -3.01 15.44
N GLN A 545 -21.38 -2.01 15.21
CA GLN A 545 -21.48 -1.39 13.91
C GLN A 545 -20.29 -0.45 13.80
N PHE A 546 -19.17 -0.98 13.32
CA PHE A 546 -18.07 -0.12 12.91
C PHE A 546 -18.63 0.86 11.88
N SER A 547 -18.39 2.17 12.07
CA SER A 547 -18.84 3.17 11.09
C SER A 547 -18.19 2.99 9.71
N ILE A 548 -17.18 2.12 9.60
CA ILE A 548 -16.50 1.76 8.37
C ILE A 548 -17.32 0.66 7.68
N SER A 549 -18.35 1.08 6.96
CA SER A 549 -19.30 0.17 6.31
C SER A 549 -18.88 -0.25 4.90
N SER A 550 -18.02 0.52 4.22
CA SER A 550 -17.46 0.15 2.91
C SER A 550 -16.29 1.06 2.52
N THR A 551 -15.49 0.61 1.56
CA THR A 551 -14.46 1.41 0.87
C THR A 551 -15.04 2.11 -0.36
N GLU A 552 -14.39 3.19 -0.79
CA GLU A 552 -14.71 3.89 -2.05
C GLU A 552 -14.19 3.16 -3.30
N PHE A 553 -13.58 1.98 -3.16
CA PHE A 553 -12.93 1.28 -4.27
C PHE A 553 -13.89 0.90 -5.39
N PHE A 554 -15.07 0.36 -5.08
CA PHE A 554 -16.07 0.03 -6.09
C PHE A 554 -16.51 1.30 -6.86
N GLN A 555 -16.76 2.40 -6.15
CA GLN A 555 -17.15 3.68 -6.76
C GLN A 555 -16.02 4.27 -7.61
N TRP A 556 -14.77 4.16 -7.15
CA TRP A 556 -13.58 4.56 -7.89
C TRP A 556 -13.44 3.76 -9.19
N CYS A 557 -13.66 2.44 -9.15
CA CYS A 557 -13.68 1.60 -10.36
C CYS A 557 -14.80 2.02 -11.32
N CYS A 558 -16.00 2.34 -10.81
CA CYS A 558 -17.12 2.81 -11.65
C CYS A 558 -16.81 4.13 -12.37
N LYS A 559 -16.08 5.07 -11.73
CA LYS A 559 -15.70 6.35 -12.34
C LYS A 559 -14.91 6.16 -13.64
N ARG A 560 -14.10 5.11 -13.74
CA ARG A 560 -13.33 4.80 -14.96
C ARG A 560 -14.20 4.54 -16.19
N PHE A 561 -15.43 4.05 -16.02
CA PHE A 561 -16.38 3.87 -17.12
C PHE A 561 -17.07 5.17 -17.53
N ALA A 562 -17.18 6.12 -16.61
CA ALA A 562 -17.72 7.45 -16.89
C ALA A 562 -16.73 8.32 -17.69
N GLU A 563 -15.43 8.04 -17.60
CA GLU A 563 -14.38 8.72 -18.37
C GLU A 563 -14.42 8.35 -19.87
N PRO A 564 -14.02 9.27 -20.76
CA PRO A 564 -13.97 9.01 -22.20
C PRO A 564 -12.94 7.92 -22.54
N VAL A 565 -13.36 6.93 -23.32
CA VAL A 565 -12.52 5.77 -23.73
C VAL A 565 -12.02 5.92 -25.16
N MET A 566 -12.77 6.61 -26.03
CA MET A 566 -12.47 6.72 -27.46
C MET A 566 -11.51 7.86 -27.79
N ARG A 567 -11.27 8.81 -26.86
CA ARG A 567 -10.26 9.86 -27.04
C ARG A 567 -8.86 9.29 -26.84
N LEU A 568 -7.93 9.73 -27.67
CA LEU A 568 -6.52 9.51 -27.42
C LEU A 568 -6.18 10.15 -26.07
N SER A 569 -5.52 9.39 -25.19
CA SER A 569 -4.99 9.94 -23.94
C SER A 569 -4.04 11.10 -24.26
N GLU A 570 -4.08 12.17 -23.46
CA GLU A 570 -3.23 13.35 -23.65
C GLU A 570 -1.74 12.98 -23.77
N GLU A 571 -1.27 11.91 -23.12
CA GLU A 571 0.11 11.45 -23.22
C GLU A 571 0.48 10.86 -24.59
N LYS A 572 -0.50 10.32 -25.32
CA LYS A 572 -0.33 9.69 -26.64
C LYS A 572 -0.56 10.66 -27.79
N ASP A 573 -1.13 11.82 -27.50
CA ASP A 573 -1.35 12.89 -28.46
C ASP A 573 -0.04 13.68 -28.66
N PRO A 574 0.58 13.65 -29.85
CA PRO A 574 1.82 14.37 -30.12
C PRO A 574 1.68 15.90 -30.02
N GLU A 575 0.47 16.44 -30.18
CA GLU A 575 0.21 17.89 -30.14
C GLU A 575 -0.15 18.38 -28.73
N SER A 576 -0.24 17.49 -27.74
CA SER A 576 -0.61 17.87 -26.38
C SER A 576 0.50 18.66 -25.68
N LEU A 577 0.09 19.54 -24.77
CA LEU A 577 1.03 20.31 -23.94
C LEU A 577 1.90 19.40 -23.07
N SER A 578 1.35 18.31 -22.56
CA SER A 578 2.08 17.34 -21.75
C SER A 578 3.13 16.58 -22.57
N HIS A 579 2.83 16.24 -23.84
CA HIS A 579 3.79 15.66 -24.76
C HIS A 579 4.94 16.63 -25.07
N HIS A 580 4.62 17.89 -25.38
CA HIS A 580 5.63 18.92 -25.64
C HIS A 580 6.54 19.20 -24.43
N ASP A 581 5.98 19.30 -23.21
CA ASP A 581 6.77 19.44 -21.98
C ASP A 581 7.69 18.24 -21.76
N ARG A 582 7.18 17.03 -22.02
CA ARG A 582 7.96 15.79 -21.95
C ARG A 582 9.11 15.81 -22.96
N ASP A 583 8.86 16.11 -24.24
CA ASP A 583 9.92 16.17 -25.27
C ASP A 583 10.99 17.23 -24.93
N PHE A 584 10.56 18.40 -24.43
CA PHE A 584 11.47 19.43 -23.94
C PHE A 584 12.38 18.90 -22.82
N LYS A 585 11.81 18.22 -21.81
CA LYS A 585 12.58 17.60 -20.71
C LYS A 585 13.55 16.56 -21.24
N PHE A 586 13.14 15.66 -22.15
CA PHE A 586 14.05 14.67 -22.72
C PHE A 586 15.20 15.31 -23.50
N ARG A 587 14.91 16.36 -24.30
CA ARG A 587 15.93 17.10 -25.03
C ARG A 587 16.93 17.78 -24.10
N ARG A 588 16.46 18.46 -23.05
CA ARG A 588 17.29 19.02 -21.98
C ARG A 588 18.18 17.95 -21.33
N ASN A 589 17.58 16.81 -20.97
CA ASN A 589 18.29 15.71 -20.31
C ASN A 589 19.35 15.07 -21.22
N CYS A 590 19.15 15.03 -22.54
CA CYS A 590 20.17 14.62 -23.50
C CYS A 590 21.35 15.59 -23.49
N LEU A 591 21.10 16.90 -23.58
CA LEU A 591 22.16 17.92 -23.56
C LEU A 591 23.01 17.85 -22.30
N ILE A 592 22.38 17.71 -21.12
CA ILE A 592 23.10 17.59 -19.84
C ILE A 592 23.99 16.34 -19.81
N ARG A 593 23.52 15.22 -20.36
CA ARG A 593 24.32 13.99 -20.42
C ARG A 593 25.51 14.15 -21.36
N ASP A 594 25.33 14.83 -22.48
CA ASP A 594 26.41 15.04 -23.44
C ASP A 594 27.46 16.02 -22.92
N GLU A 595 27.05 17.13 -22.29
CA GLU A 595 27.96 18.07 -21.60
C GLU A 595 28.74 17.38 -20.48
N ALA A 596 28.06 16.56 -19.66
CA ALA A 596 28.70 15.86 -18.54
C ALA A 596 29.76 14.83 -18.99
N LYS A 597 29.66 14.24 -20.18
CA LYS A 597 30.67 13.26 -20.66
C LYS A 597 32.06 13.90 -20.80
N ASP A 598 32.12 15.11 -21.33
CA ASP A 598 33.39 15.83 -21.51
C ASP A 598 34.01 16.18 -20.16
N GLU A 599 33.19 16.52 -19.16
CA GLU A 599 33.64 16.78 -17.79
C GLU A 599 34.11 15.50 -17.09
N GLN A 600 33.38 14.38 -17.24
CA GLN A 600 33.71 13.09 -16.64
C GLN A 600 35.09 12.59 -17.04
N ILE A 601 35.48 12.78 -18.31
CA ILE A 601 36.81 12.39 -18.81
C ILE A 601 37.91 13.22 -18.15
N LYS A 602 37.67 14.52 -17.93
CA LYS A 602 38.64 15.44 -17.32
C LYS A 602 38.75 15.24 -15.80
N ALA A 603 37.69 14.76 -15.15
CA ALA A 603 37.60 14.64 -13.69
C ALA A 603 38.67 13.74 -13.06
N GLY A 604 39.12 12.70 -13.77
CA GLY A 604 40.16 11.77 -13.27
C GLY A 604 41.56 12.37 -13.16
N PHE A 605 41.79 13.57 -13.71
CA PHE A 605 43.10 14.23 -13.75
C PHE A 605 43.11 15.60 -13.07
N ASN A 606 41.95 16.22 -12.90
CA ASN A 606 41.83 17.55 -12.33
C ASN A 606 41.67 17.51 -10.81
N ARG A 607 42.12 18.58 -10.15
CA ARG A 607 41.83 18.80 -8.73
C ARG A 607 40.34 19.15 -8.59
N LEU A 608 39.72 18.59 -7.57
CA LEU A 608 38.31 18.80 -7.24
C LEU A 608 38.24 19.42 -5.84
N ASP A 609 38.42 20.75 -5.76
CA ASP A 609 38.42 21.54 -4.52
C ASP A 609 37.55 22.82 -4.57
N ASP A 610 36.92 23.12 -5.70
CA ASP A 610 36.00 24.26 -5.89
C ASP A 610 34.68 24.15 -5.12
N GLN A 611 34.46 25.07 -4.19
CA GLN A 611 33.24 25.15 -3.40
C GLN A 611 32.16 26.00 -4.07
N VAL A 612 31.03 25.39 -4.45
CA VAL A 612 29.89 26.08 -5.07
C VAL A 612 28.98 26.77 -4.06
N PHE A 613 28.56 26.08 -2.98
CA PHE A 613 27.70 26.66 -1.95
C PHE A 613 27.94 26.03 -0.57
N VAL A 614 27.55 26.75 0.49
CA VAL A 614 27.52 26.27 1.88
C VAL A 614 26.26 26.78 2.56
N ASN A 615 25.47 25.86 3.11
CA ASN A 615 24.27 26.19 3.87
C ASN A 615 24.13 25.33 5.12
N LYS A 616 23.26 25.76 6.02
CA LYS A 616 22.95 25.07 7.27
C LYS A 616 21.56 24.43 7.19
N ASN A 617 21.51 23.11 7.40
CA ASN A 617 20.24 22.39 7.50
C ASN A 617 19.66 22.47 8.94
N GLN A 618 18.36 22.22 9.08
CA GLN A 618 17.67 22.27 10.37
C GLN A 618 18.04 21.07 11.26
N GLY A 619 18.06 19.86 10.70
CA GLY A 619 18.51 18.64 11.37
C GLY A 619 19.92 18.22 10.96
N ILE A 620 20.32 17.05 11.45
CA ILE A 620 21.57 16.39 11.07
C ILE A 620 21.32 15.62 9.77
N PRO A 621 22.03 15.96 8.69
CA PRO A 621 21.88 15.26 7.42
C PRO A 621 22.31 13.80 7.53
N THR A 622 21.42 12.89 7.19
CA THR A 622 21.67 11.45 7.16
C THR A 622 21.97 10.96 5.74
N VAL A 623 21.23 11.46 4.75
CA VAL A 623 21.33 11.05 3.34
C VAL A 623 21.23 12.27 2.43
N ILE A 624 22.02 12.28 1.37
CA ILE A 624 21.99 13.31 0.33
C ILE A 624 21.87 12.62 -1.02
N LYS A 625 21.00 13.16 -1.89
CA LYS A 625 20.90 12.74 -3.29
C LYS A 625 20.75 13.95 -4.19
N PHE A 626 21.52 13.96 -5.27
CA PHE A 626 21.38 14.93 -6.34
C PHE A 626 20.27 14.51 -7.28
N HIS A 627 19.47 15.48 -7.71
CA HIS A 627 18.63 15.24 -8.86
C HIS A 627 19.50 15.13 -10.12
N PRO A 628 19.25 14.18 -11.05
CA PRO A 628 20.19 13.92 -12.15
C PRO A 628 20.27 15.01 -13.23
N TYR A 629 19.23 15.85 -13.37
CA TYR A 629 19.14 16.83 -14.46
C TYR A 629 18.93 18.26 -13.96
N GLU A 630 17.97 18.44 -13.07
CA GLU A 630 17.69 19.73 -12.42
C GLU A 630 18.69 20.08 -11.31
N SER A 631 18.89 21.38 -11.09
CA SER A 631 19.91 21.95 -10.22
C SER A 631 19.56 21.96 -8.73
N TYR A 632 18.87 20.92 -8.26
CA TYR A 632 18.53 20.78 -6.84
C TYR A 632 19.01 19.46 -6.22
N ILE A 633 19.13 19.48 -4.90
CA ILE A 633 19.48 18.32 -4.08
C ILE A 633 18.40 18.06 -3.04
N ALA A 634 18.24 16.79 -2.70
CA ALA A 634 17.41 16.36 -1.60
C ALA A 634 18.29 15.92 -0.43
N VAL A 635 18.06 16.52 0.74
CA VAL A 635 18.82 16.28 1.97
C VAL A 635 17.85 15.77 3.03
N ALA A 636 17.97 14.50 3.43
CA ALA A 636 17.22 13.95 4.55
C ALA A 636 17.90 14.26 5.87
N ASP A 637 17.09 14.67 6.83
CA ASP A 637 17.36 14.58 8.26
C ASP A 637 16.70 13.32 8.83
N LYS A 638 16.57 13.24 10.15
CA LYS A 638 15.91 12.11 10.82
C LYS A 638 14.45 11.90 10.36
N GLU A 639 13.70 12.99 10.18
CA GLU A 639 12.23 12.98 9.99
C GLU A 639 11.77 13.81 8.78
N SER A 640 12.57 14.77 8.34
CA SER A 640 12.25 15.68 7.24
C SER A 640 13.25 15.55 6.10
N ILE A 641 12.82 15.97 4.91
CA ILE A 641 13.68 16.09 3.73
C ILE A 641 13.59 17.53 3.25
N SER A 642 14.74 18.18 3.11
CA SER A 642 14.85 19.55 2.60
C SER A 642 15.42 19.55 1.18
N PHE A 643 14.88 20.42 0.33
CA PHE A 643 15.32 20.61 -1.04
C PHE A 643 16.05 21.94 -1.18
N TRP A 644 17.23 21.90 -1.78
CA TRP A 644 18.09 23.05 -1.96
C TRP A 644 18.50 23.18 -3.41
N ASP A 645 18.36 24.36 -3.98
CA ASP A 645 18.97 24.71 -5.26
C ASP A 645 20.46 24.97 -5.00
N TRP A 646 21.32 24.20 -5.64
CA TRP A 646 22.77 24.30 -5.45
C TRP A 646 23.44 25.33 -6.36
N GLU A 647 22.77 25.78 -7.42
CA GLU A 647 23.25 26.88 -8.29
C GLU A 647 22.94 28.23 -7.64
N GLN A 648 21.73 28.38 -7.09
CA GLN A 648 21.31 29.63 -6.43
C GLN A 648 21.64 29.67 -4.94
N GLY A 649 21.88 28.52 -4.31
CA GLY A 649 22.13 28.42 -2.88
C GLY A 649 20.88 28.70 -2.01
N THR A 650 19.67 28.54 -2.57
CA THR A 650 18.40 28.83 -1.90
C THR A 650 17.69 27.54 -1.47
N LYS A 651 16.90 27.62 -0.39
CA LYS A 651 16.02 26.52 0.02
C LYS A 651 14.73 26.58 -0.78
N MET A 652 14.45 25.56 -1.59
CA MET A 652 13.23 25.48 -2.39
C MET A 652 12.03 25.01 -1.57
N GLY A 653 12.25 24.03 -0.67
CA GLY A 653 11.16 23.46 0.10
C GLY A 653 11.59 22.40 1.10
N SER A 654 10.61 21.84 1.81
CA SER A 654 10.81 20.65 2.66
C SER A 654 9.54 19.82 2.78
N ILE A 655 9.71 18.53 3.00
CA ILE A 655 8.64 17.56 3.27
C ILE A 655 8.91 16.85 4.61
N GLN A 656 7.86 16.41 5.29
CA GLN A 656 7.96 15.51 6.44
C GLN A 656 7.62 14.10 5.99
N ASN A 657 8.45 13.12 6.34
CA ASN A 657 8.29 11.74 5.89
C ASN A 657 7.25 10.94 6.69
N GLU A 658 6.68 11.52 7.75
CA GLU A 658 5.67 10.90 8.65
C GLU A 658 6.05 9.51 9.18
N ASN A 659 7.35 9.28 9.37
CA ASN A 659 7.87 8.05 9.94
C ASN A 659 7.64 8.01 11.47
N ILE A 660 7.68 6.81 12.05
CA ILE A 660 7.48 6.63 13.49
C ILE A 660 8.57 7.42 14.25
N LYS A 661 8.25 8.08 15.38
CA LYS A 661 9.20 8.94 16.12
C LYS A 661 10.51 8.25 16.51
N SER A 662 10.50 6.93 16.65
CA SER A 662 11.66 6.08 16.98
C SER A 662 12.45 5.60 15.77
N SER A 663 12.03 5.96 14.55
CA SER A 663 12.66 5.61 13.28
C SER A 663 13.41 6.82 12.69
N LYS A 664 14.26 6.57 11.71
CA LYS A 664 14.97 7.60 10.95
C LYS A 664 15.03 7.25 9.46
N ILE A 665 15.16 8.26 8.61
CA ILE A 665 15.43 8.07 7.19
C ILE A 665 16.85 7.52 7.02
N SER A 666 16.96 6.32 6.44
CA SER A 666 18.23 5.64 6.21
C SER A 666 18.68 5.70 4.75
N THR A 667 17.75 5.87 3.81
CA THR A 667 18.08 5.87 2.37
C THR A 667 17.08 6.69 1.56
N MET A 668 17.51 7.17 0.39
CA MET A 668 16.73 7.96 -0.57
C MET A 668 17.15 7.64 -1.99
N GLU A 669 16.21 7.61 -2.93
CA GLU A 669 16.47 7.52 -4.37
C GLU A 669 15.43 8.30 -5.18
N PHE A 670 15.83 8.80 -6.36
CA PHE A 670 14.90 9.40 -7.32
C PHE A 670 14.38 8.35 -8.29
N VAL A 671 13.06 8.27 -8.43
CA VAL A 671 12.35 7.39 -9.36
C VAL A 671 11.80 8.23 -10.52
N ASN A 672 11.89 7.73 -11.74
CA ASN A 672 11.51 8.43 -12.98
C ASN A 672 12.13 9.84 -13.12
N PRO A 673 13.45 10.01 -12.92
CA PRO A 673 14.07 11.33 -12.94
C PRO A 673 14.03 12.03 -14.31
N HIS A 674 13.63 11.33 -15.38
CA HIS A 674 13.65 11.85 -16.75
C HIS A 674 12.47 12.78 -17.07
N ASP A 675 11.31 12.55 -16.47
CA ASP A 675 10.08 13.28 -16.76
C ASP A 675 9.32 13.66 -15.49
N ASN A 676 8.66 12.69 -14.86
CA ASN A 676 7.84 12.85 -13.67
C ASN A 676 8.57 12.29 -12.46
N THR A 677 9.52 13.07 -11.95
CA THR A 677 10.35 12.70 -10.81
C THR A 677 9.52 12.43 -9.57
N LEU A 678 9.72 11.26 -8.99
CA LEU A 678 9.24 10.85 -7.68
C LEU A 678 10.43 10.68 -6.73
N LEU A 679 10.21 10.93 -5.45
CA LEU A 679 11.22 10.73 -4.41
C LEU A 679 10.86 9.52 -3.54
N LEU A 680 11.70 8.49 -3.61
CA LEU A 680 11.60 7.31 -2.76
C LEU A 680 12.43 7.51 -1.50
N CYS A 681 11.81 7.31 -0.33
CA CYS A 681 12.41 7.45 0.98
C CYS A 681 12.27 6.15 1.77
N GLY A 682 13.40 5.61 2.23
CA GLY A 682 13.44 4.42 3.08
C GLY A 682 13.75 4.77 4.53
N SER A 683 12.95 4.23 5.45
CA SER A 683 13.14 4.36 6.89
C SER A 683 13.72 3.09 7.50
N ASP A 684 14.46 3.22 8.60
CA ASP A 684 15.13 2.09 9.29
C ASP A 684 14.17 1.05 9.88
N ASP A 685 12.88 1.36 10.00
CA ASP A 685 11.81 0.42 10.33
C ASP A 685 11.42 -0.51 9.17
N GLY A 686 12.03 -0.34 8.00
CA GLY A 686 11.75 -1.09 6.78
C GLY A 686 10.61 -0.52 5.93
N ALA A 687 10.08 0.65 6.28
CA ALA A 687 9.05 1.33 5.51
C ALA A 687 9.65 2.07 4.31
N VAL A 688 8.99 1.99 3.16
CA VAL A 688 9.28 2.76 1.95
C VAL A 688 8.11 3.69 1.68
N ARG A 689 8.41 4.95 1.35
CA ARG A 689 7.44 5.99 0.99
C ARG A 689 7.87 6.67 -0.31
N ILE A 690 6.93 6.90 -1.21
CA ILE A 690 7.17 7.54 -2.50
C ILE A 690 6.35 8.82 -2.59
N TRP A 691 7.04 9.93 -2.80
CA TRP A 691 6.45 11.28 -2.81
C TRP A 691 6.46 11.88 -4.22
N ARG A 692 5.41 12.65 -4.53
CA ARG A 692 5.27 13.47 -5.75
C ARG A 692 5.16 14.95 -5.37
N ASN A 693 5.55 15.82 -6.31
CA ASN A 693 5.43 17.28 -6.19
C ASN A 693 6.12 17.87 -4.93
N CYS A 694 7.26 17.30 -4.54
CA CYS A 694 7.94 17.69 -3.31
C CYS A 694 8.42 19.15 -3.28
N LEU A 695 8.61 19.75 -4.46
CA LEU A 695 9.07 21.13 -4.65
C LEU A 695 7.94 22.17 -4.67
N SER A 696 6.68 21.75 -4.71
CA SER A 696 5.57 22.69 -4.77
C SER A 696 5.44 23.49 -3.47
N GLU A 697 5.19 24.79 -3.59
CA GLU A 697 5.03 25.72 -2.45
C GLU A 697 3.79 25.39 -1.62
N ASN A 698 2.73 24.89 -2.26
CA ASN A 698 1.49 24.51 -1.59
C ASN A 698 1.67 23.18 -0.86
N SER A 699 1.57 23.18 0.48
CA SER A 699 1.68 21.96 1.27
C SER A 699 0.66 20.89 0.86
N ASP A 700 -0.55 21.29 0.48
CA ASP A 700 -1.62 20.39 0.03
C ASP A 700 -1.34 19.73 -1.32
N SER A 701 -0.42 20.27 -2.12
CA SER A 701 -0.05 19.69 -3.41
C SER A 701 1.03 18.61 -3.32
N LYS A 702 1.62 18.43 -2.13
CA LYS A 702 2.59 17.36 -1.85
C LYS A 702 1.83 16.07 -1.59
N GLU A 703 2.02 15.12 -2.47
CA GLU A 703 1.23 13.89 -2.47
C GLU A 703 2.12 12.69 -2.13
N LEU A 704 1.67 11.88 -1.16
CA LEU A 704 2.22 10.54 -0.94
C LEU A 704 1.57 9.59 -1.93
N VAL A 705 2.31 9.19 -2.96
CA VAL A 705 1.81 8.33 -4.05
C VAL A 705 1.54 6.92 -3.54
N THR A 706 2.55 6.33 -2.89
CA THR A 706 2.43 5.00 -2.30
C THR A 706 3.41 4.85 -1.13
N ALA A 707 3.07 3.94 -0.23
CA ALA A 707 3.89 3.65 0.94
C ALA A 707 3.64 2.21 1.39
N PHE A 708 4.71 1.43 1.57
CA PHE A 708 4.60 0.01 1.91
C PHE A 708 5.76 -0.48 2.76
N GLN A 709 5.54 -1.60 3.44
CA GLN A 709 6.53 -2.22 4.30
C GLN A 709 7.45 -3.13 3.47
N ALA A 710 8.58 -2.60 3.02
CA ALA A 710 9.53 -3.37 2.21
C ALA A 710 10.16 -4.54 2.99
N ILE A 711 10.40 -4.38 4.29
CA ILE A 711 11.01 -5.41 5.15
C ILE A 711 10.21 -5.55 6.44
N THR A 712 9.65 -6.73 6.74
CA THR A 712 8.63 -6.87 7.80
C THR A 712 9.21 -7.08 9.20
N GLU A 713 10.47 -7.48 9.35
CA GLU A 713 11.08 -7.80 10.65
C GLU A 713 12.59 -7.45 10.67
N PRO A 714 12.98 -6.19 10.87
CA PRO A 714 14.38 -5.89 11.12
C PRO A 714 14.81 -6.54 12.44
N ILE A 715 15.88 -7.32 12.41
CA ILE A 715 16.48 -7.90 13.61
C ILE A 715 17.05 -6.73 14.42
N PRO A 716 16.68 -6.54 15.70
CA PRO A 716 17.23 -5.46 16.50
C PRO A 716 18.71 -5.75 16.81
N LEU A 717 19.62 -5.26 15.96
CA LEU A 717 21.05 -5.26 16.21
C LEU A 717 21.45 -4.00 16.99
N THR A 718 22.41 -4.13 17.91
CA THR A 718 22.95 -3.00 18.71
C THR A 718 23.65 -1.93 17.85
N LYS A 719 24.05 -2.28 16.63
CA LYS A 719 24.48 -1.39 15.54
C LYS A 719 23.88 -1.86 14.23
N GLY A 720 22.71 -1.33 13.88
CA GLY A 720 22.02 -1.59 12.62
C GLY A 720 22.46 -0.66 11.50
N SER A 721 22.43 -1.17 10.28
CA SER A 721 22.57 -0.41 9.03
C SER A 721 21.30 0.39 8.68
N GLY A 722 20.15 0.00 9.23
CA GLY A 722 18.84 0.49 8.80
C GLY A 722 18.38 -0.18 7.52
N LEU A 723 17.49 0.48 6.78
CA LEU A 723 17.02 0.01 5.46
C LEU A 723 17.98 0.50 4.38
N VAL A 724 18.47 -0.43 3.57
CA VAL A 724 19.29 -0.18 2.39
C VAL A 724 18.47 -0.56 1.17
N ILE A 725 18.44 0.32 0.18
CA ILE A 725 17.73 0.08 -1.08
C ILE A 725 18.63 0.34 -2.27
N ASP A 726 18.27 -0.26 -3.39
CA ASP A 726 18.78 0.11 -4.70
C ASP A 726 17.65 0.05 -5.74
N TRP A 727 17.57 1.07 -6.60
CA TRP A 727 16.48 1.26 -7.56
C TRP A 727 16.95 1.03 -9.00
N GLU A 728 16.36 0.02 -9.65
CA GLU A 728 16.62 -0.33 -11.06
C GLU A 728 15.54 0.31 -11.96
N GLN A 729 15.82 1.51 -12.47
CA GLN A 729 14.88 2.31 -13.28
C GLN A 729 14.40 1.60 -14.56
N GLU A 730 15.27 0.88 -15.26
CA GLU A 730 14.95 0.25 -16.56
C GLU A 730 14.01 -0.95 -16.41
N SER A 731 14.16 -1.70 -15.31
CA SER A 731 13.35 -2.90 -15.06
C SER A 731 12.22 -2.69 -14.04
N GLY A 732 12.09 -1.49 -13.47
CA GLY A 732 11.06 -1.18 -12.46
C GLY A 732 11.19 -2.01 -11.18
N ARG A 733 12.42 -2.35 -10.78
CA ARG A 733 12.68 -3.25 -9.64
C ARG A 733 13.33 -2.48 -8.50
N LEU A 734 12.88 -2.78 -7.29
CA LEU A 734 13.45 -2.23 -6.06
C LEU A 734 14.06 -3.36 -5.23
N LEU A 735 15.35 -3.28 -4.98
CA LEU A 735 16.05 -4.16 -4.05
C LEU A 735 16.01 -3.54 -2.67
N ALA A 736 15.60 -4.30 -1.66
CA ALA A 736 15.55 -3.85 -0.27
C ALA A 736 16.24 -4.87 0.65
N SER A 737 17.17 -4.41 1.47
CA SER A 737 17.81 -5.19 2.53
C SER A 737 18.18 -4.28 3.70
N GLY A 738 19.01 -4.77 4.64
CA GLY A 738 19.38 -4.00 5.82
C GLY A 738 19.68 -4.92 6.98
N ASP A 739 19.01 -4.69 8.10
CA ASP A 739 19.12 -5.49 9.32
C ASP A 739 18.34 -6.83 9.24
N VAL A 740 18.40 -7.48 8.07
CA VAL A 740 17.80 -8.78 7.77
C VAL A 740 18.78 -9.68 7.03
N ARG A 741 18.47 -10.97 6.98
CA ARG A 741 19.33 -12.01 6.36
C ARG A 741 18.94 -12.34 4.92
N TYR A 742 18.19 -11.46 4.28
CA TYR A 742 17.75 -11.61 2.90
C TYR A 742 17.76 -10.26 2.17
N ILE A 743 17.82 -10.32 0.85
CA ILE A 743 17.59 -9.20 -0.05
C ILE A 743 16.23 -9.46 -0.69
N ARG A 744 15.27 -8.58 -0.45
CA ARG A 744 13.94 -8.67 -1.06
C ARG A 744 13.93 -7.90 -2.37
N VAL A 745 13.39 -8.54 -3.40
CA VAL A 745 13.15 -7.95 -4.72
C VAL A 745 11.68 -7.59 -4.82
N TRP A 746 11.40 -6.31 -5.00
CA TRP A 746 10.07 -5.78 -5.27
C TRP A 746 9.95 -5.40 -6.74
N ASP A 747 8.77 -5.63 -7.30
CA ASP A 747 8.38 -5.12 -8.61
C ASP A 747 7.42 -3.94 -8.41
N SER A 748 7.77 -2.80 -9.00
CA SER A 748 6.93 -1.60 -8.90
C SER A 748 5.70 -1.65 -9.80
N VAL A 749 5.70 -2.49 -10.84
CA VAL A 749 4.57 -2.58 -11.79
C VAL A 749 3.44 -3.40 -11.19
N THR A 750 3.77 -4.55 -10.61
CA THR A 750 2.80 -5.44 -9.96
C THR A 750 2.56 -5.10 -8.48
N GLU A 751 3.43 -4.27 -7.89
CA GLU A 751 3.45 -3.92 -6.47
C GLU A 751 3.55 -5.16 -5.55
N LEU A 752 4.20 -6.22 -6.04
CA LEU A 752 4.40 -7.47 -5.32
C LEU A 752 5.88 -7.72 -4.99
N LYS A 753 6.08 -8.53 -3.94
CA LYS A 753 7.38 -9.13 -3.69
C LYS A 753 7.59 -10.26 -4.70
N LEU A 754 8.66 -10.20 -5.49
CA LEU A 754 8.99 -11.24 -6.46
C LEU A 754 9.76 -12.38 -5.80
N GLN A 755 10.77 -12.03 -5.00
CA GLN A 755 11.75 -12.99 -4.50
C GLN A 755 12.44 -12.49 -3.24
N ASP A 756 12.69 -13.41 -2.31
CA ASP A 756 13.61 -13.21 -1.19
C ASP A 756 14.90 -14.00 -1.46
N ILE A 757 16.01 -13.28 -1.63
CA ILE A 757 17.34 -13.85 -1.85
C ILE A 757 18.04 -13.98 -0.49
N PRO A 758 18.32 -15.19 0.01
CA PRO A 758 19.04 -15.36 1.26
C PRO A 758 20.47 -14.84 1.12
N THR A 759 20.88 -13.91 1.99
CA THR A 759 22.26 -13.39 1.96
C THR A 759 23.26 -14.47 2.39
N GLY A 760 22.81 -15.40 3.24
CA GLY A 760 23.62 -16.39 3.95
C GLY A 760 24.61 -15.76 4.93
N ALA A 761 24.40 -14.51 5.32
CA ALA A 761 25.23 -13.75 6.25
C ALA A 761 24.52 -13.64 7.60
N ASP A 762 25.27 -13.73 8.70
CA ASP A 762 24.73 -13.50 10.04
C ASP A 762 24.73 -12.00 10.43
N SER A 763 25.40 -11.16 9.63
CA SER A 763 25.42 -9.71 9.78
C SER A 763 24.42 -9.02 8.84
N CYS A 764 24.08 -7.76 9.14
CA CYS A 764 23.28 -6.91 8.27
C CYS A 764 23.97 -6.59 6.93
N VAL A 765 23.15 -6.27 5.93
CA VAL A 765 23.58 -5.72 4.65
C VAL A 765 23.68 -4.21 4.76
N THR A 766 24.84 -3.67 4.46
CA THR A 766 25.21 -2.27 4.73
C THR A 766 25.18 -1.41 3.49
N SER A 767 25.31 -2.01 2.31
CA SER A 767 25.26 -1.34 1.01
C SER A 767 24.83 -2.35 -0.05
N LEU A 768 24.01 -1.89 -0.99
CA LEU A 768 23.57 -2.65 -2.16
C LEU A 768 23.98 -1.91 -3.43
N ALA A 769 24.30 -2.67 -4.47
CA ALA A 769 24.46 -2.19 -5.83
C ALA A 769 24.00 -3.25 -6.82
N SER A 770 23.22 -2.84 -7.82
CA SER A 770 22.73 -3.69 -8.90
C SER A 770 23.35 -3.30 -10.24
N ASP A 771 23.36 -4.26 -11.15
CA ASP A 771 23.66 -4.01 -12.54
C ASP A 771 22.41 -3.58 -13.31
N SER A 772 22.47 -2.43 -13.97
CA SER A 772 21.42 -2.01 -14.90
C SER A 772 21.61 -2.57 -16.31
N ASP A 773 22.80 -3.05 -16.67
CA ASP A 773 23.17 -3.41 -18.06
C ASP A 773 22.80 -4.87 -18.43
N GLY A 774 21.76 -5.40 -17.79
CA GLY A 774 21.19 -6.71 -18.11
C GLY A 774 21.93 -7.94 -17.56
N ARG A 775 23.05 -7.82 -16.83
CA ARG A 775 23.76 -9.01 -16.27
C ARG A 775 23.05 -9.62 -15.07
N SER A 776 22.02 -8.96 -14.54
CA SER A 776 21.22 -9.44 -13.40
C SER A 776 22.05 -9.68 -12.13
N LEU A 777 23.20 -9.01 -12.01
CA LEU A 777 24.10 -9.10 -10.87
C LEU A 777 23.67 -8.14 -9.76
N VAL A 778 23.67 -8.63 -8.52
CA VAL A 778 23.44 -7.86 -7.31
C VAL A 778 24.62 -8.05 -6.37
N ILE A 779 25.08 -6.97 -5.78
CA ILE A 779 26.22 -6.96 -4.87
C ILE A 779 25.77 -6.41 -3.54
N ALA A 780 26.08 -7.14 -2.47
CA ALA A 780 25.79 -6.75 -1.11
C ALA A 780 27.08 -6.65 -0.30
N GLY A 781 27.33 -5.47 0.26
CA GLY A 781 28.31 -5.29 1.33
C GLY A 781 27.68 -5.69 2.68
N CYS A 782 28.42 -6.41 3.50
CA CYS A 782 27.96 -6.90 4.79
C CYS A 782 28.72 -6.25 5.97
N GLY A 783 28.06 -6.22 7.13
CA GLY A 783 28.65 -5.69 8.37
C GLY A 783 29.82 -6.52 8.89
N ASP A 784 29.91 -7.80 8.50
CA ASP A 784 31.03 -8.70 8.80
C ASP A 784 32.29 -8.43 7.96
N GLY A 785 32.23 -7.52 6.98
CA GLY A 785 33.32 -7.24 6.04
C GLY A 785 33.25 -8.05 4.76
N THR A 786 32.30 -8.99 4.62
CA THR A 786 32.16 -9.73 3.36
C THR A 786 31.46 -8.90 2.29
N VAL A 787 31.88 -9.06 1.04
CA VAL A 787 31.16 -8.56 -0.13
C VAL A 787 30.66 -9.76 -0.91
N ARG A 788 29.35 -9.82 -1.17
CA ARG A 788 28.68 -10.99 -1.73
C ARG A 788 28.03 -10.64 -3.05
N LEU A 789 28.21 -11.51 -4.04
CA LEU A 789 27.68 -11.35 -5.39
C LEU A 789 26.59 -12.37 -5.61
N PHE A 790 25.48 -11.92 -6.19
CA PHE A 790 24.30 -12.72 -6.49
C PHE A 790 23.94 -12.58 -7.97
N ASP A 791 23.68 -13.70 -8.64
CA ASP A 791 23.08 -13.74 -9.97
C ASP A 791 21.60 -14.11 -9.83
N ARG A 792 20.72 -13.20 -10.22
CA ARG A 792 19.27 -13.35 -10.09
C ARG A 792 18.65 -14.34 -11.08
N ARG A 793 19.41 -14.82 -12.07
CA ARG A 793 18.95 -15.81 -13.04
C ARG A 793 18.91 -17.22 -12.44
N LEU A 794 19.66 -17.45 -11.37
CA LEU A 794 19.69 -18.70 -10.62
C LEU A 794 18.60 -18.76 -9.56
N ALA A 795 18.27 -19.97 -9.10
CA ALA A 795 17.32 -20.16 -8.00
C ALA A 795 17.79 -19.43 -6.73
N PRO A 796 16.87 -18.92 -5.87
CA PRO A 796 17.26 -18.12 -4.70
C PRO A 796 18.25 -18.81 -3.75
N THR A 797 18.25 -20.13 -3.65
CA THR A 797 19.20 -20.88 -2.81
C THR A 797 20.62 -20.93 -3.38
N GLU A 798 20.75 -20.82 -4.70
CA GLU A 798 22.02 -20.97 -5.44
C GLU A 798 22.49 -19.64 -6.06
N CYS A 799 21.68 -18.58 -5.97
CA CYS A 799 21.97 -17.30 -6.58
C CYS A 799 23.27 -16.65 -6.08
N ARG A 800 23.80 -17.04 -4.92
CA ARG A 800 25.09 -16.53 -4.42
C ARG A 800 26.25 -17.15 -5.19
N VAL A 801 26.75 -16.42 -6.17
CA VAL A 801 27.85 -16.86 -7.04
C VAL A 801 29.22 -16.70 -6.37
N MET A 802 29.42 -15.63 -5.58
CA MET A 802 30.74 -15.35 -4.99
C MET A 802 30.65 -14.70 -3.61
N THR A 803 31.67 -14.93 -2.77
CA THR A 803 31.85 -14.26 -1.48
C THR A 803 33.30 -13.82 -1.33
N LEU A 804 33.51 -12.51 -1.33
CA LEU A 804 34.80 -11.85 -1.21
C LEU A 804 35.05 -11.50 0.26
N ARG A 805 36.19 -11.94 0.83
CA ARG A 805 36.44 -11.94 2.29
C ARG A 805 37.73 -11.21 2.71
N GLU A 806 38.17 -10.22 1.96
CA GLU A 806 39.43 -9.53 2.29
C GLU A 806 39.26 -8.32 3.22
N HIS A 807 38.06 -7.73 3.31
CA HIS A 807 37.86 -6.60 4.23
C HIS A 807 37.80 -7.09 5.69
N PRO A 808 38.54 -6.45 6.62
CA PRO A 808 38.62 -6.88 8.01
C PRO A 808 37.47 -6.33 8.87
N ARG A 809 36.68 -5.39 8.34
CA ARG A 809 35.62 -4.67 9.06
C ARG A 809 34.47 -4.29 8.12
N TRP A 810 33.39 -3.80 8.74
CA TRP A 810 32.20 -3.22 8.13
C TRP A 810 32.42 -2.54 6.78
N VAL A 811 31.75 -3.06 5.75
CA VAL A 811 31.73 -2.45 4.42
C VAL A 811 30.83 -1.21 4.46
N VAL A 812 31.38 -0.03 4.16
CA VAL A 812 30.64 1.25 4.17
C VAL A 812 29.86 1.43 2.87
N LYS A 813 30.46 1.06 1.74
CA LYS A 813 29.83 1.18 0.43
C LYS A 813 30.37 0.16 -0.55
N VAL A 814 29.49 -0.33 -1.41
CA VAL A 814 29.82 -1.11 -2.60
C VAL A 814 29.21 -0.38 -3.80
N HIS A 815 29.94 -0.35 -4.90
CA HIS A 815 29.49 0.20 -6.16
C HIS A 815 29.89 -0.72 -7.31
N LEU A 816 28.96 -0.93 -8.24
CA LEU A 816 29.22 -1.59 -9.51
C LEU A 816 29.36 -0.52 -10.59
N GLN A 817 30.54 -0.42 -11.17
CA GLN A 817 30.79 0.51 -12.27
C GLN A 817 30.06 0.02 -13.53
N LYS A 818 29.27 0.90 -14.14
CA LYS A 818 28.52 0.59 -15.36
C LYS A 818 29.48 0.55 -16.55
N GLY A 819 29.59 -0.60 -17.21
CA GLY A 819 30.44 -0.79 -18.39
C GLY A 819 30.75 -2.26 -18.68
N ALA A 820 31.36 -2.52 -19.84
CA ALA A 820 31.61 -3.88 -20.34
C ALA A 820 32.44 -4.77 -19.39
N GLU A 821 33.31 -4.19 -18.56
CA GLU A 821 34.16 -4.95 -17.64
C GLU A 821 33.52 -5.23 -16.28
N GLY A 822 32.49 -4.47 -15.88
CA GLY A 822 31.73 -4.69 -14.63
C GLY A 822 32.58 -4.64 -13.34
N LYS A 823 33.47 -3.65 -13.20
CA LYS A 823 34.35 -3.52 -12.03
C LYS A 823 33.57 -3.18 -10.77
N ILE A 824 33.91 -3.83 -9.67
CA ILE A 824 33.28 -3.62 -8.36
C ILE A 824 34.26 -2.84 -7.49
N VAL A 825 33.77 -1.80 -6.82
CA VAL A 825 34.56 -1.03 -5.85
C VAL A 825 33.89 -1.16 -4.50
N SER A 826 34.62 -1.59 -3.49
CA SER A 826 34.13 -1.67 -2.12
C SER A 826 35.06 -0.93 -1.16
N ALA A 827 34.49 -0.27 -0.17
CA ALA A 827 35.24 0.45 0.85
C ALA A 827 34.80 0.03 2.25
N SER A 828 35.75 -0.17 3.15
CA SER A 828 35.47 -0.53 4.54
C SER A 828 35.86 0.58 5.51
N ASN A 829 35.23 0.58 6.68
CA ASN A 829 35.50 1.53 7.76
C ASN A 829 36.96 1.46 8.25
N ALA A 830 37.69 0.37 7.97
CA ALA A 830 39.11 0.28 8.33
C ALA A 830 40.04 1.17 7.49
N GLY A 831 39.57 1.78 6.39
CA GLY A 831 40.42 2.62 5.51
C GLY A 831 40.79 1.98 4.19
N ASP A 832 40.40 0.73 3.97
CA ASP A 832 40.73 -0.07 2.81
C ASP A 832 39.63 0.02 1.74
N VAL A 833 40.03 0.49 0.56
CA VAL A 833 39.23 0.46 -0.67
C VAL A 833 39.79 -0.64 -1.57
N ARG A 834 38.93 -1.54 -2.04
CA ARG A 834 39.30 -2.65 -2.92
C ARG A 834 38.55 -2.59 -4.23
N PHE A 835 39.26 -2.95 -5.29
CA PHE A 835 38.76 -3.07 -6.63
C PHE A 835 38.71 -4.55 -7.00
N TRP A 836 37.56 -5.00 -7.45
CA TRP A 836 37.30 -6.39 -7.79
C TRP A 836 36.83 -6.51 -9.21
N ASP A 837 37.14 -7.66 -9.78
CA ASP A 837 36.51 -8.15 -10.98
C ASP A 837 35.49 -9.22 -10.57
N PRO A 838 34.25 -9.20 -11.05
CA PRO A 838 33.25 -10.21 -10.71
C PRO A 838 33.66 -11.64 -11.08
N ARG A 839 34.69 -11.80 -11.94
CA ARG A 839 35.23 -13.09 -12.38
C ARG A 839 36.27 -13.68 -11.43
N PHE A 840 36.87 -12.88 -10.55
CA PHE A 840 37.96 -13.29 -9.66
C PHE A 840 37.59 -13.15 -8.19
N THR A 841 38.10 -14.05 -7.35
CA THR A 841 37.86 -14.05 -5.90
C THR A 841 38.79 -13.12 -5.12
N GLU A 842 39.93 -12.76 -5.71
CA GLU A 842 40.94 -11.88 -5.11
C GLU A 842 40.79 -10.46 -5.65
N SER A 843 41.17 -9.47 -4.84
CA SER A 843 41.14 -8.07 -5.27
C SER A 843 42.21 -7.80 -6.33
N VAL A 844 41.79 -7.16 -7.41
CA VAL A 844 42.70 -6.73 -8.49
C VAL A 844 43.62 -5.61 -7.99
N ARG A 845 43.09 -4.75 -7.12
CA ARG A 845 43.82 -3.63 -6.53
C ARG A 845 43.28 -3.32 -5.14
N THR A 846 44.18 -2.88 -4.27
CA THR A 846 43.87 -2.38 -2.93
C THR A 846 44.46 -0.98 -2.74
N LEU A 847 43.70 -0.09 -2.13
CA LEU A 847 44.07 1.27 -1.79
C LEU A 847 43.85 1.44 -0.27
N ASN A 848 44.94 1.58 0.48
CA ASN A 848 44.90 1.69 1.93
C ASN A 848 45.02 3.14 2.38
N LEU A 849 43.90 3.71 2.81
CA LEU A 849 43.84 5.00 3.48
C LEU A 849 44.17 4.74 4.96
N GLN A 850 45.24 5.32 5.49
CA GLN A 850 45.73 5.07 6.87
C GLN A 850 44.76 5.51 7.99
N GLN A 851 43.52 5.89 7.66
CA GLN A 851 42.53 6.45 8.57
C GLN A 851 41.17 5.77 8.36
N GLY A 852 40.41 5.64 9.44
CA GLY A 852 39.08 5.05 9.39
C GLY A 852 38.09 5.90 8.59
N LEU A 853 37.24 5.23 7.80
CA LEU A 853 36.26 5.86 6.91
C LEU A 853 34.87 5.92 7.55
N THR A 854 34.24 7.08 7.47
CA THR A 854 32.86 7.30 7.95
C THR A 854 31.83 7.30 6.83
N ALA A 855 32.18 7.86 5.69
CA ALA A 855 31.33 7.98 4.52
C ALA A 855 32.17 7.80 3.26
N VAL A 856 31.60 7.16 2.25
CA VAL A 856 32.24 6.98 0.95
C VAL A 856 31.20 7.19 -0.13
N ASP A 857 31.58 7.84 -1.22
CA ASP A 857 30.84 7.78 -2.46
C ASP A 857 31.76 7.55 -3.65
N ILE A 858 31.24 6.89 -4.66
CA ILE A 858 31.94 6.48 -5.87
C ILE A 858 31.11 6.99 -7.04
N HIS A 859 31.73 7.70 -7.96
CA HIS A 859 31.02 8.28 -9.10
C HIS A 859 30.60 7.18 -10.08
N LYS A 860 29.38 7.27 -10.64
CA LYS A 860 28.79 6.22 -11.50
C LYS A 860 29.52 6.02 -12.83
N HIS A 861 29.96 7.12 -13.45
CA HIS A 861 30.58 7.12 -14.79
C HIS A 861 32.06 7.52 -14.78
N ALA A 862 32.42 8.62 -14.11
CA ALA A 862 33.80 9.07 -13.97
C ALA A 862 34.66 8.20 -13.04
N ASP A 863 35.97 8.21 -13.31
CA ASP A 863 37.01 7.52 -12.54
C ASP A 863 37.38 8.30 -11.26
N VAL A 864 36.41 8.50 -10.35
CA VAL A 864 36.59 9.29 -9.12
C VAL A 864 35.85 8.65 -7.95
N LEU A 865 36.49 8.65 -6.78
CA LEU A 865 35.89 8.26 -5.51
C LEU A 865 36.24 9.28 -4.41
N ALA A 866 35.33 9.47 -3.47
CA ALA A 866 35.49 10.37 -2.34
C ALA A 866 35.30 9.64 -1.02
N CYS A 867 36.23 9.87 -0.10
CA CYS A 867 36.28 9.22 1.19
C CYS A 867 36.32 10.26 2.31
N GLY A 868 35.35 10.19 3.22
CA GLY A 868 35.28 10.98 4.44
C GLY A 868 35.91 10.24 5.62
N SER A 869 36.76 10.94 6.36
CA SER A 869 37.43 10.45 7.58
C SER A 869 36.78 11.01 8.85
N PHE A 870 36.93 10.29 9.97
CA PHE A 870 36.61 10.81 11.31
C PHE A 870 37.35 12.12 11.65
N ASN A 871 38.51 12.35 11.04
CA ASN A 871 39.34 13.54 11.23
C ASN A 871 38.89 14.76 10.42
N GLN A 872 37.62 14.77 9.94
CA GLN A 872 37.05 15.87 9.15
C GLN A 872 37.79 16.16 7.84
N MET A 873 38.47 15.15 7.30
CA MET A 873 39.15 15.23 6.01
C MET A 873 38.35 14.48 4.97
N ILE A 874 38.23 15.07 3.79
CA ILE A 874 37.69 14.41 2.60
C ILE A 874 38.86 14.21 1.65
N GLY A 875 39.20 12.96 1.37
CA GLY A 875 40.14 12.61 0.31
C GLY A 875 39.38 12.27 -0.95
N VAL A 876 39.76 12.87 -2.07
CA VAL A 876 39.26 12.53 -3.40
C VAL A 876 40.39 11.82 -4.15
N TYR A 877 40.09 10.65 -4.68
CA TYR A 877 41.04 9.77 -5.34
C TYR A 877 40.49 9.33 -6.70
N ASN A 878 41.37 8.98 -7.63
CA ASN A 878 40.98 8.21 -8.81
C ASN A 878 40.92 6.71 -8.46
N GLN A 879 40.34 5.87 -9.32
CA GLN A 879 40.37 4.41 -9.16
C GLN A 879 41.77 3.83 -9.39
N SER A 880 42.70 4.60 -9.96
CA SER A 880 44.13 4.25 -10.06
C SER A 880 44.86 4.28 -8.72
N GLY A 881 44.35 5.02 -7.74
CA GLY A 881 44.93 5.18 -6.40
C GLY A 881 45.59 6.53 -6.15
N ASP A 882 45.63 7.41 -7.14
CA ASP A 882 46.21 8.75 -7.02
C ASP A 882 45.27 9.67 -6.25
N SER A 883 45.86 10.49 -5.36
CA SER A 883 45.11 11.52 -4.64
C SER A 883 44.96 12.76 -5.51
N LEU A 884 43.72 13.08 -5.88
CA LEU A 884 43.38 14.26 -6.68
C LEU A 884 43.29 15.51 -5.80
N SER A 885 42.56 15.41 -4.70
CA SER A 885 42.42 16.51 -3.74
C SER A 885 42.27 15.98 -2.31
N THR A 886 42.67 16.80 -1.35
CA THR A 886 42.41 16.58 0.07
C THR A 886 41.79 17.86 0.63
N ILE A 887 40.52 17.78 0.99
CA ILE A 887 39.75 18.91 1.51
C ILE A 887 39.76 18.80 3.03
N LYS A 888 40.37 19.78 3.70
CA LYS A 888 40.39 19.92 5.16
C LYS A 888 39.66 21.19 5.54
N TYR A 889 38.81 21.14 6.55
CA TYR A 889 38.11 22.34 7.02
C TYR A 889 38.89 23.16 8.04
N HIS A 890 39.80 22.48 8.76
CA HIS A 890 40.63 23.10 9.77
C HIS A 890 42.04 23.31 9.24
N GLU A 891 42.34 24.54 8.83
CA GLU A 891 43.72 25.04 8.85
C GLU A 891 43.80 26.14 9.92
N GLY A 892 44.33 25.81 11.11
CA GLY A 892 44.63 26.78 12.16
C GLY A 892 44.09 26.47 13.57
N PHE A 893 44.70 27.10 14.58
CA PHE A 893 44.48 26.87 16.02
C PHE A 893 43.10 27.32 16.55
N LEU A 894 42.36 28.14 15.80
CA LEU A 894 41.06 28.73 16.18
C LEU A 894 39.85 28.18 15.40
N GLY A 895 40.03 27.13 14.59
CA GLY A 895 38.95 26.59 13.77
C GLY A 895 37.80 25.99 14.59
N GLN A 896 36.55 26.23 14.18
CA GLN A 896 35.33 25.71 14.82
C GLN A 896 35.26 24.19 14.71
N ARG A 897 35.30 23.44 15.83
CA ARG A 897 35.26 21.97 15.83
C ARG A 897 33.96 21.46 15.22
N ILE A 898 34.00 20.97 13.99
CA ILE A 898 32.85 20.35 13.33
C ILE A 898 32.86 18.83 13.60
N GLY A 899 31.70 18.18 13.68
CA GLY A 899 31.61 16.73 13.87
C GLY A 899 32.09 15.93 12.65
N SER A 900 32.10 14.61 12.77
CA SER A 900 32.47 13.68 11.69
C SER A 900 31.58 13.84 10.45
N ILE A 901 32.12 13.44 9.30
CA ILE A 901 31.39 13.44 8.02
C ILE A 901 30.44 12.25 8.00
N ASN A 902 29.13 12.49 7.91
CA ASN A 902 28.11 11.42 7.98
C ASN A 902 27.68 10.90 6.60
N CYS A 903 27.62 11.77 5.60
CA CYS A 903 27.19 11.41 4.25
C CYS A 903 28.01 12.16 3.20
N LEU A 904 28.18 11.53 2.04
CA LEU A 904 28.79 12.06 0.83
C LEU A 904 27.95 11.57 -0.35
N ALA A 905 27.75 12.44 -1.35
CA ALA A 905 27.02 12.12 -2.55
C ALA A 905 27.62 12.85 -3.74
N PHE A 906 27.97 12.15 -4.82
CA PHE A 906 28.30 12.68 -6.13
C PHE A 906 27.02 12.94 -6.92
N HIS A 907 27.10 13.91 -7.84
CA HIS A 907 26.09 14.05 -8.86
C HIS A 907 26.15 12.84 -9.84
N PRO A 908 25.01 12.31 -10.33
CA PRO A 908 25.00 11.11 -11.17
C PRO A 908 25.80 11.22 -12.48
N TYR A 909 25.78 12.39 -13.12
CA TYR A 909 26.47 12.65 -14.38
C TYR A 909 27.65 13.63 -14.26
N LYS A 910 27.41 14.87 -13.85
CA LYS A 910 28.47 15.87 -13.65
C LYS A 910 29.47 15.40 -12.57
N PRO A 911 30.78 15.55 -12.77
CA PRO A 911 31.80 15.22 -11.77
C PRO A 911 31.93 16.30 -10.68
N SER A 912 30.86 17.07 -10.43
CA SER A 912 30.85 18.09 -9.39
C SER A 912 31.12 17.45 -8.02
N ILE A 913 31.80 18.21 -7.16
CA ILE A 913 32.29 17.76 -5.85
C ILE A 913 31.16 17.11 -5.05
N PRO A 914 31.45 16.03 -4.31
CA PRO A 914 30.46 15.49 -3.40
C PRO A 914 30.06 16.56 -2.39
N ILE A 915 28.77 16.86 -2.31
CA ILE A 915 28.31 17.83 -1.31
C ILE A 915 28.62 17.30 0.08
N ARG A 916 29.33 18.14 0.81
CA ARG A 916 29.71 17.96 2.19
C ARG A 916 28.62 18.53 3.08
N LEU A 917 28.18 17.78 4.09
CA LEU A 917 27.49 18.35 5.24
C LEU A 917 28.15 17.85 6.54
N THR A 918 28.60 18.79 7.35
CA THR A 918 29.32 18.51 8.60
C THR A 918 28.58 19.09 9.81
N PHE A 919 28.50 18.31 10.88
CA PHE A 919 27.70 18.55 12.10
C PHE A 919 28.19 19.72 12.96
N HIS A 920 27.33 20.69 13.30
CA HIS A 920 27.62 21.72 14.32
C HIS A 920 27.04 21.27 15.67
N PRO A 921 27.84 20.99 16.72
CA PRO A 921 27.30 20.76 18.05
C PRO A 921 26.75 22.06 18.62
N TYR A 922 25.47 22.06 18.99
CA TYR A 922 24.80 23.17 19.70
C TYR A 922 25.62 23.62 20.93
N LYS A 923 26.06 24.88 20.97
CA LYS A 923 26.13 25.66 22.21
C LYS A 923 24.94 26.64 22.20
N PRO A 924 24.07 26.67 23.21
CA PRO A 924 23.07 27.72 23.30
C PRO A 924 23.81 29.06 23.49
N SER A 925 23.78 29.91 22.48
CA SER A 925 24.21 31.30 22.61
C SER A 925 23.21 32.03 23.50
N ILE A 926 23.67 32.46 24.67
CA ILE A 926 22.98 33.41 25.54
C ILE A 926 22.58 34.62 24.67
N PRO A 927 21.30 35.08 24.71
CA PRO A 927 20.89 36.24 23.96
C PRO A 927 21.57 37.48 24.55
N ILE A 928 22.54 38.04 23.81
CA ILE A 928 23.06 39.38 24.09
C ILE A 928 21.98 40.35 23.61
N SER A 929 21.28 40.96 24.57
CA SER A 929 20.38 42.08 24.34
C SER A 929 21.14 43.24 23.69
N LEU A 930 20.83 43.57 22.44
CA LEU A 930 21.24 44.83 21.82
C LEU A 930 20.35 45.96 22.39
N PRO A 931 20.93 47.10 22.83
CA PRO A 931 20.16 48.22 23.33
C PRO A 931 19.41 48.93 22.19
N SER A 932 18.14 49.20 22.44
CA SER A 932 17.22 49.89 21.53
C SER A 932 17.60 51.37 21.38
N TYR A 933 18.00 51.76 20.17
CA TYR A 933 18.07 53.16 19.77
C TYR A 933 16.66 53.67 19.45
N LYS A 934 16.14 54.59 20.28
CA LYS A 934 14.94 55.39 19.98
C LYS A 934 15.33 56.57 19.06
N PRO A 935 14.58 56.85 17.97
CA PRO A 935 14.69 58.12 17.27
C PRO A 935 13.73 59.13 17.92
N SER A 936 14.28 60.20 18.49
CA SER A 936 13.52 61.39 18.91
C SER A 936 13.42 62.36 17.73
N ILE A 937 12.21 62.57 17.22
CA ILE A 937 11.88 63.65 16.29
C ILE A 937 11.29 64.82 17.12
N PRO A 938 11.77 66.06 16.97
CA PRO A 938 11.27 67.21 17.72
C PRO A 938 10.17 67.93 16.94
N ILE A 939 9.06 68.28 17.59
CA ILE A 939 8.14 69.31 17.07
C ILE A 939 7.67 70.17 18.24
N LYS A 940 8.12 71.43 18.19
CA LYS A 940 7.67 72.69 18.83
C LYS A 940 7.16 72.66 20.28
#